data_AF-A0A840DYM0-F1
#
_entry.id   AF-A0A840DYM0-F1
#
_cell.length_a   1.000
_cell.length_b   1.000
_cell.length_c   1.000
_cell.angle_alpha   90.00
_cell.angle_beta   90.00
_cell.angle_gamma   90.00
#
_symmetry.space_group_name_H-M   'P 1'
#
loop_
_entity.id
_entity.type
_entity.pdbx_description
1 polymer ?
#
loop_
_entity_poly.entity_id
_entity_poly.type
_entity_poly.pdbx_seq_one_letter_code
_entity_poly.pdbx_strand_id
1 'polypeptide(L)'
;MREWHIPNIRSQLPELYRTYRKHELVVDSRLVGQGDRVLFFALSGERRDGHAFIAPLLHRGVRHFAVAADQLDTHRTEIEAVAKAVEKSQSGSSVTILIVQQPLELLQRLAAYHRRQFSIPVMGITGSNGKTIVKDWLTQLLSGTFRVCASPRSYNSAIGVPLSVWQLDDTHEVAVFEAGISRPGQMELLRDVIQPTCGALTSLGTAHLANFTSPEELRKEKLALFRDTEWLVAPIALFPDSPTAAEGENLNVLRWSGEGRHGLTTDGVSIDISLPDWPAPYLDNARTAVACAYRLGVPAEVLTTRVQHLVPLTNRLERREGKDGGPVINDSYSNDFSALAAAIQFANTHDPYGSVTLILGTVQPIAELATRLQALFEGRIHRLILVGESNGELKEIFPGAEYYSSVEDLIQVLPGLDFHRQTTLIKGASYEHFERVADLLTGQVHRTVLEINLPALRHNFRTYRSRLPAHTKVIVMAKASAYGSGALPVAQAVQDAGAEYLAVAYPEEGRDLRRGGITLPIMVLNAEAFSYPLLVEERLEPVVHNPEQLRLAAALGLPAHLELDTGMGRLGFRPEEFRKLYTETSLVAGTVVRSIFTHLAASEDQLLDEYTHRQLDLFDRLYQDYLQGGGARVQRHALNSNGITRFPRGVYDMVRLGIGLFGIGDTVLKPQLHTVLSLTTTVTAITDRTSGDSIGYGRRGIIDRNRRIAVLSIGYADGLPRLAGEGRFAVLIHGQLAPTIGSVCMDMTTVDVTEIAHVKVGDRVIIFGPDHPIEELADAARTIPYEILTGIGPRVHRVYLGE
;
A
#
# COMPACT_ATOMS: atom_id res chain seq x y z
N MET A 1 3.51 4.39 37.17
CA MET A 1 3.56 3.08 36.48
C MET A 1 2.73 2.06 37.25
N ARG A 2 1.79 1.37 36.60
CA ARG A 2 1.00 0.25 37.14
C ARG A 2 1.47 -1.04 36.50
N GLU A 3 1.80 -2.03 37.30
CA GLU A 3 2.14 -3.36 36.82
C GLU A 3 0.93 -4.28 36.96
N TRP A 4 0.62 -5.01 35.89
CA TRP A 4 -0.40 -6.05 35.87
C TRP A 4 0.30 -7.39 35.61
N HIS A 5 0.48 -8.16 36.66
CA HIS A 5 1.09 -9.49 36.60
C HIS A 5 0.07 -10.52 36.11
N ILE A 6 0.38 -11.18 35.00
CA ILE A 6 -0.50 -12.15 34.33
C ILE A 6 0.21 -13.52 34.30
N PRO A 7 0.23 -14.26 35.43
CA PRO A 7 0.86 -15.58 35.49
C PRO A 7 0.06 -16.65 34.72
N ASN A 8 -1.24 -16.44 34.52
CA ASN A 8 -2.11 -17.32 33.75
C ASN A 8 -2.97 -16.50 32.78
N ILE A 9 -2.49 -16.39 31.53
CA ILE A 9 -3.17 -15.62 30.46
C ILE A 9 -4.62 -16.07 30.29
N ARG A 10 -4.89 -17.38 30.26
CA ARG A 10 -6.23 -17.93 29.97
C ARG A 10 -7.30 -17.40 30.91
N SER A 11 -6.99 -17.31 32.20
CA SER A 11 -7.94 -16.84 33.22
C SER A 11 -8.28 -15.36 33.11
N GLN A 12 -7.38 -14.55 32.53
CA GLN A 12 -7.53 -13.09 32.45
C GLN A 12 -7.92 -12.59 31.04
N LEU A 13 -7.98 -13.48 30.04
CA LEU A 13 -8.31 -13.13 28.65
C LEU A 13 -9.59 -12.29 28.50
N PRO A 14 -10.73 -12.60 29.16
CA PRO A 14 -11.94 -11.78 29.01
C PRO A 14 -11.75 -10.35 29.48
N GLU A 15 -11.01 -10.13 30.57
CA GLU A 15 -10.75 -8.80 31.11
C GLU A 15 -9.76 -8.02 30.25
N LEU A 16 -8.67 -8.69 29.82
CA LEU A 16 -7.68 -8.12 28.92
C LEU A 16 -8.34 -7.74 27.59
N TYR A 17 -9.17 -8.62 27.02
CA TYR A 17 -9.90 -8.34 25.79
C TYR A 17 -10.85 -7.16 25.96
N ARG A 18 -11.66 -7.11 27.02
CA ARG A 18 -12.56 -5.97 27.28
C ARG A 18 -11.81 -4.64 27.37
N THR A 19 -10.62 -4.67 27.97
CA THR A 19 -9.74 -3.49 28.14
C THR A 19 -9.12 -3.07 26.81
N TYR A 20 -8.58 -4.03 26.05
CA TYR A 20 -7.74 -3.77 24.90
C TYR A 20 -8.41 -3.93 23.53
N ARG A 21 -9.65 -4.40 23.44
CA ARG A 21 -10.36 -4.63 22.13
C ARG A 21 -10.45 -3.41 21.21
N LYS A 22 -10.31 -2.19 21.75
CA LYS A 22 -10.28 -0.94 20.97
C LYS A 22 -8.87 -0.37 20.76
N HIS A 23 -7.85 -1.08 21.24
CA HIS A 23 -6.45 -0.71 21.07
C HIS A 23 -5.88 -1.38 19.82
N GLU A 24 -4.95 -0.70 19.19
CA GLU A 24 -4.09 -1.26 18.15
C GLU A 24 -3.02 -2.13 18.81
N LEU A 25 -2.84 -3.36 18.34
CA LEU A 25 -1.74 -4.23 18.79
C LEU A 25 -0.54 -3.97 17.90
N VAL A 26 0.59 -3.59 18.50
CA VAL A 26 1.78 -3.18 17.74
C VAL A 26 3.00 -3.92 18.27
N VAL A 27 3.82 -4.46 17.35
CA VAL A 27 5.10 -5.13 17.66
C VAL A 27 6.32 -4.35 17.17
N ASP A 28 6.11 -3.37 16.28
CA ASP A 28 7.17 -2.54 15.69
C ASP A 28 7.00 -1.08 16.13
N SER A 29 8.00 -0.57 16.84
CA SER A 29 7.99 0.79 17.40
C SER A 29 7.85 1.87 16.32
N ARG A 30 8.22 1.58 15.07
CA ARG A 30 8.09 2.53 13.94
C ARG A 30 6.64 2.72 13.49
N LEU A 31 5.78 1.73 13.72
CA LEU A 31 4.38 1.74 13.26
C LEU A 31 3.41 2.45 14.21
N VAL A 32 3.87 2.77 15.43
CA VAL A 32 3.07 3.43 16.47
C VAL A 32 2.55 4.80 16.00
N GLY A 33 1.22 4.90 15.91
CA GLY A 33 0.49 6.14 15.61
C GLY A 33 0.12 6.92 16.87
N GLN A 34 -1.16 6.88 17.24
CA GLN A 34 -1.67 7.49 18.48
C GLN A 34 -1.32 6.60 19.67
N GLY A 35 -0.29 6.97 20.44
CA GLY A 35 0.24 6.09 21.48
C GLY A 35 -0.75 5.70 22.59
N ASP A 36 -1.73 6.54 22.91
CA ASP A 36 -2.69 6.30 24.00
C ASP A 36 -3.64 5.13 23.72
N ARG A 37 -3.81 4.73 22.45
CA ARG A 37 -4.62 3.57 22.04
C ARG A 37 -3.79 2.40 21.54
N VAL A 38 -2.51 2.35 21.88
CA VAL A 38 -1.61 1.26 21.48
C VAL A 38 -1.34 0.35 22.67
N LEU A 39 -1.49 -0.95 22.46
CA LEU A 39 -0.86 -1.97 23.29
C LEU A 39 0.38 -2.48 22.55
N PHE A 40 1.56 -2.06 23.02
CA PHE A 40 2.83 -2.45 22.42
C PHE A 40 3.33 -3.78 22.99
N PHE A 41 3.60 -4.76 22.15
CA PHE A 41 4.19 -6.04 22.54
C PHE A 41 5.71 -5.96 22.36
N ALA A 42 6.44 -5.93 23.46
CA ALA A 42 7.89 -5.99 23.47
C ALA A 42 8.34 -7.45 23.22
N LEU A 43 8.61 -7.78 21.96
CA LEU A 43 9.09 -9.10 21.56
C LEU A 43 10.62 -9.10 21.47
N SER A 44 11.26 -10.15 21.98
CA SER A 44 12.70 -10.37 21.82
C SER A 44 12.96 -11.12 20.52
N GLY A 45 13.73 -10.51 19.60
CA GLY A 45 14.13 -11.10 18.33
C GLY A 45 15.63 -11.40 18.28
N GLU A 46 16.08 -12.12 17.24
CA GLU A 46 17.49 -12.52 17.07
C GLU A 46 18.47 -11.34 16.94
N ARG A 47 18.01 -10.20 16.40
CA ARG A 47 18.84 -9.02 16.13
C ARG A 47 18.56 -7.81 17.04
N ARG A 48 17.36 -7.73 17.61
CA ARG A 48 16.89 -6.58 18.40
C ARG A 48 15.89 -7.04 19.45
N ASP A 49 15.94 -6.40 20.61
CA ASP A 49 14.99 -6.62 21.69
C ASP A 49 13.95 -5.49 21.75
N GLY A 50 12.67 -5.86 21.73
CA GLY A 50 11.54 -4.93 21.77
C GLY A 50 11.49 -4.08 23.04
N HIS A 51 12.04 -4.59 24.15
CA HIS A 51 12.04 -3.91 25.45
C HIS A 51 12.84 -2.60 25.44
N ALA A 52 13.89 -2.53 24.64
CA ALA A 52 14.70 -1.32 24.46
C ALA A 52 13.92 -0.13 23.87
N PHE A 53 12.76 -0.37 23.24
CA PHE A 53 11.95 0.69 22.64
C PHE A 53 10.86 1.24 23.57
N ILE A 54 10.67 0.69 24.78
CA ILE A 54 9.61 1.12 25.70
C ILE A 54 9.81 2.59 26.11
N ALA A 55 11.01 2.96 26.55
CA ALA A 55 11.32 4.34 26.96
C ALA A 55 11.08 5.38 25.83
N PRO A 56 11.60 5.17 24.60
CA PRO A 56 11.26 6.01 23.45
C PRO A 56 9.75 6.09 23.16
N LEU A 57 9.02 4.98 23.30
CA LEU A 57 7.59 4.90 23.03
C LEU A 57 6.73 5.61 24.09
N LEU A 58 7.18 5.66 25.34
CA LEU A 58 6.55 6.47 26.39
C LEU A 58 6.53 7.95 26.00
N HIS A 59 7.64 8.47 25.46
CA HIS A 59 7.71 9.83 24.94
C HIS A 59 6.78 10.08 23.74
N ARG A 60 6.53 9.04 22.93
CA ARG A 60 5.58 9.07 21.80
C ARG A 60 4.12 8.85 22.20
N GLY A 61 3.82 8.86 23.50
CA GLY A 61 2.44 8.78 24.00
C GLY A 61 1.95 7.36 24.28
N VAL A 62 2.76 6.31 24.06
CA VAL A 62 2.34 4.93 24.38
C VAL A 62 2.20 4.76 25.88
N ARG A 63 1.11 4.12 26.32
CA ARG A 63 0.83 3.91 27.74
C ARG A 63 0.65 2.46 28.14
N HIS A 64 0.48 1.54 27.19
CA HIS A 64 0.22 0.13 27.48
C HIS A 64 1.28 -0.75 26.80
N PHE A 65 1.93 -1.61 27.59
CA PHE A 65 3.01 -2.47 27.12
C PHE A 65 2.81 -3.90 27.63
N ALA A 66 3.02 -4.90 26.77
CA ALA A 66 3.14 -6.29 27.15
C ALA A 66 4.61 -6.72 27.07
N VAL A 67 5.16 -7.17 28.20
CA VAL A 67 6.60 -7.40 28.37
C VAL A 67 6.88 -8.74 29.04
N ALA A 68 8.05 -9.30 28.75
CA ALA A 68 8.57 -10.47 29.45
C ALA A 68 9.19 -10.04 30.78
N ALA A 69 8.91 -10.76 31.86
CA ALA A 69 9.35 -10.38 33.21
C ALA A 69 10.89 -10.31 33.34
N ASP A 70 11.58 -11.27 32.75
CA ASP A 70 13.05 -11.39 32.75
C ASP A 70 13.74 -10.26 32.00
N GLN A 71 13.16 -9.81 30.88
CA GLN A 71 13.73 -8.72 30.07
C GLN A 71 13.36 -7.33 30.60
N LEU A 72 12.23 -7.20 31.29
CA LEU A 72 11.83 -5.94 31.93
C LEU A 72 12.87 -5.48 32.94
N ASP A 73 13.43 -6.39 33.73
CA ASP A 73 14.39 -6.04 34.79
C ASP A 73 15.67 -5.40 34.24
N THR A 74 16.10 -5.78 33.03
CA THR A 74 17.25 -5.19 32.33
C THR A 74 17.02 -3.72 31.97
N HIS A 75 15.78 -3.33 31.66
CA HIS A 75 15.41 -1.98 31.22
C HIS A 75 14.64 -1.16 32.28
N ARG A 76 14.38 -1.76 33.45
CA ARG A 76 13.47 -1.24 34.48
C ARG A 76 13.80 0.17 34.92
N THR A 77 15.06 0.44 35.26
CA THR A 77 15.49 1.75 35.78
C THR A 77 15.23 2.88 34.78
N GLU A 78 15.48 2.64 33.49
CA GLU A 78 15.24 3.62 32.43
C GLU A 78 13.73 3.84 32.22
N ILE A 79 12.96 2.74 32.12
CA ILE A 79 11.51 2.79 31.93
C ILE A 79 10.82 3.52 33.08
N GLU A 80 11.18 3.22 34.33
CA GLU A 80 10.61 3.85 35.52
C GLU A 80 10.93 5.36 35.58
N ALA A 81 12.17 5.75 35.24
CA ALA A 81 12.57 7.14 35.20
C ALA A 81 11.74 7.93 34.16
N VAL A 82 11.61 7.40 32.95
CA VAL A 82 10.82 8.02 31.87
C VAL A 82 9.34 8.04 32.21
N ALA A 83 8.78 6.93 32.71
CA ALA A 83 7.36 6.85 33.10
C ALA A 83 7.01 7.89 34.16
N LYS A 84 7.86 8.08 35.17
CA LYS A 84 7.66 9.09 36.23
C LYS A 84 7.71 10.52 35.67
N ALA A 85 8.60 10.80 34.72
CA ALA A 85 8.68 12.10 34.06
C ALA A 85 7.42 12.39 33.21
N VAL A 86 6.92 11.37 32.51
CA VAL A 86 5.71 11.47 31.68
C VAL A 86 4.44 11.64 32.55
N GLU A 87 4.29 10.85 33.61
CA GLU A 87 3.14 10.95 34.53
C GLU A 87 3.08 12.31 35.26
N LYS A 88 4.23 12.94 35.53
CA LYS A 88 4.30 14.27 36.15
C LYS A 88 3.94 15.41 35.19
N SER A 89 4.22 15.26 33.89
CA SER A 89 4.00 16.29 32.87
C SER A 89 2.60 16.23 32.24
N GLN A 90 1.92 15.08 32.28
CA GLN A 90 0.58 14.88 31.72
C GLN A 90 -0.38 14.35 32.79
N SER A 91 -1.13 15.27 33.40
CA SER A 91 -2.10 14.96 34.47
C SER A 91 -3.17 13.97 33.99
N GLY A 92 -3.07 12.70 34.39
CA GLY A 92 -4.12 11.68 34.22
C GLY A 92 -3.75 10.40 33.45
N SER A 93 -2.57 10.31 32.81
CA SER A 93 -2.23 9.15 31.96
C SER A 93 -1.28 8.17 32.65
N SER A 94 -1.82 7.19 33.39
CA SER A 94 -1.01 6.15 34.04
C SER A 94 -0.44 5.15 33.04
N VAL A 95 0.88 4.89 33.12
CA VAL A 95 1.54 3.84 32.32
C VAL A 95 1.15 2.46 32.88
N THR A 96 0.76 1.52 32.02
CA THR A 96 0.40 0.14 32.37
C THR A 96 1.35 -0.85 31.71
N ILE A 97 2.00 -1.69 32.52
CA ILE A 97 2.91 -2.76 32.07
C ILE A 97 2.25 -4.11 32.38
N LEU A 98 1.86 -4.84 31.34
CA LEU A 98 1.38 -6.21 31.41
C LEU A 98 2.59 -7.15 31.45
N ILE A 99 2.82 -7.79 32.59
CA ILE A 99 3.96 -8.68 32.80
C ILE A 99 3.47 -10.11 32.57
N VAL A 100 4.02 -10.74 31.53
CA VAL A 100 3.73 -12.11 31.11
C VAL A 100 5.01 -12.91 30.95
N GLN A 101 4.91 -14.24 30.95
CA GLN A 101 6.06 -15.10 30.64
C GLN A 101 6.47 -14.98 29.17
N GLN A 102 5.49 -15.00 28.25
CA GLN A 102 5.74 -14.90 26.81
C GLN A 102 4.77 -13.90 26.17
N PRO A 103 5.23 -12.67 25.84
CA PRO A 103 4.40 -11.66 25.18
C PRO A 103 3.76 -12.13 23.87
N LEU A 104 4.48 -12.93 23.08
CA LEU A 104 3.95 -13.50 21.84
C LEU A 104 2.73 -14.42 22.09
N GLU A 105 2.78 -15.23 23.15
CA GLU A 105 1.66 -16.08 23.53
C GLU A 105 0.43 -15.25 23.91
N LEU A 106 0.62 -14.14 24.64
CA LEU A 106 -0.47 -13.22 24.97
C LEU A 106 -1.09 -12.62 23.69
N LEU A 107 -0.27 -12.16 22.74
CA LEU A 107 -0.72 -11.64 21.45
C LEU A 107 -1.59 -12.66 20.71
N GLN A 108 -1.09 -13.89 20.57
CA GLN A 108 -1.80 -14.98 19.90
C GLN A 108 -3.12 -15.33 20.59
N ARG A 109 -3.12 -15.45 21.92
CA ARG A 109 -4.33 -15.78 22.70
C ARG A 109 -5.37 -14.66 22.66
N LEU A 110 -4.95 -13.39 22.69
CA LEU A 110 -5.86 -12.25 22.52
C LEU A 110 -6.50 -12.26 21.14
N ALA A 111 -5.72 -12.43 20.07
CA ALA A 111 -6.25 -12.54 18.71
C ALA A 111 -7.19 -13.73 18.54
N ALA A 112 -6.85 -14.90 19.09
CA ALA A 112 -7.73 -16.07 19.09
C ALA A 112 -9.06 -15.82 19.83
N TYR A 113 -9.02 -15.08 20.95
CA TYR A 113 -10.23 -14.71 21.70
C TYR A 113 -11.07 -13.67 20.93
N HIS A 114 -10.41 -12.71 20.27
CA HIS A 114 -11.05 -11.74 19.39
C HIS A 114 -11.78 -12.43 18.23
N ARG A 115 -11.11 -13.37 17.53
CA ARG A 115 -11.69 -14.17 16.45
C ARG A 115 -12.99 -14.88 16.85
N ARG A 116 -13.06 -15.40 18.08
CA ARG A 116 -14.25 -16.09 18.62
C ARG A 116 -15.48 -15.21 18.78
N GLN A 117 -15.32 -13.89 18.71
CA GLN A 117 -16.46 -12.96 18.76
C GLN A 117 -17.23 -12.89 17.43
N PHE A 118 -16.68 -13.46 16.35
CA PHE A 118 -17.25 -13.37 15.01
C PHE A 118 -17.70 -14.75 14.49
N SER A 119 -18.87 -14.79 13.86
CA SER A 119 -19.43 -16.00 13.22
C SER A 119 -19.40 -15.96 11.70
N ILE A 120 -18.69 -14.99 11.11
CA ILE A 120 -18.57 -14.84 9.66
C ILE A 120 -17.73 -15.98 9.05
N PRO A 121 -17.88 -16.28 7.75
CA PRO A 121 -16.98 -17.19 7.05
C PRO A 121 -15.53 -16.70 7.11
N VAL A 122 -14.62 -17.60 7.47
CA VAL A 122 -13.18 -17.32 7.54
C VAL A 122 -12.41 -18.35 6.72
N MET A 123 -11.81 -17.86 5.64
CA MET A 123 -10.94 -18.61 4.75
C MET A 123 -9.52 -18.67 5.31
N GLY A 124 -9.07 -19.88 5.64
CA GLY A 124 -7.66 -20.17 5.90
C GLY A 124 -6.94 -20.57 4.60
N ILE A 125 -5.84 -19.91 4.26
CA ILE A 125 -5.05 -20.23 3.07
C ILE A 125 -3.69 -20.76 3.48
N THR A 126 -3.31 -21.94 3.00
CA THR A 126 -1.91 -22.39 3.08
C THR A 126 -1.47 -23.10 1.81
N GLY A 127 -0.17 -23.40 1.78
CA GLY A 127 0.50 -24.05 0.66
C GLY A 127 1.98 -23.72 0.63
N SER A 128 2.73 -24.43 -0.20
CA SER A 128 4.16 -24.14 -0.39
C SER A 128 4.32 -22.82 -1.14
N ASN A 129 3.63 -22.68 -2.28
CA ASN A 129 3.65 -21.48 -3.12
C ASN A 129 2.24 -20.96 -3.39
N GLY A 130 2.11 -19.65 -3.66
CA GLY A 130 0.85 -19.05 -4.12
C GLY A 130 -0.08 -18.49 -3.04
N LYS A 131 0.18 -18.70 -1.75
CA LYS A 131 -0.66 -18.22 -0.62
C LYS A 131 -1.09 -16.75 -0.76
N THR A 132 -0.11 -15.86 -0.92
CA THR A 132 -0.36 -14.40 -0.99
C THR A 132 -1.11 -14.03 -2.27
N ILE A 133 -0.81 -14.68 -3.39
CA ILE A 133 -1.49 -14.46 -4.67
C ILE A 133 -2.96 -14.85 -4.53
N VAL A 134 -3.24 -16.05 -4.02
CA VAL A 134 -4.60 -16.53 -3.79
C VAL A 134 -5.32 -15.64 -2.79
N LYS A 135 -4.66 -15.21 -1.71
CA LYS A 135 -5.23 -14.29 -0.72
C LYS A 135 -5.63 -12.95 -1.35
N ASP A 136 -4.73 -12.31 -2.08
CA ASP A 136 -4.98 -10.99 -2.69
C ASP A 136 -6.03 -11.08 -3.80
N TRP A 137 -5.94 -12.07 -4.69
CA TRP A 137 -6.92 -12.25 -5.74
C TRP A 137 -8.29 -12.68 -5.22
N LEU A 138 -8.35 -13.57 -4.23
CA LEU A 138 -9.61 -13.90 -3.56
C LEU A 138 -10.22 -12.64 -2.92
N THR A 139 -9.41 -11.81 -2.27
CA THR A 139 -9.87 -10.54 -1.70
C THR A 139 -10.42 -9.62 -2.79
N GLN A 140 -9.74 -9.47 -3.94
CA GLN A 140 -10.26 -8.69 -5.08
C GLN A 140 -11.59 -9.24 -5.61
N LEU A 141 -11.69 -10.56 -5.78
CA LEU A 141 -12.91 -11.22 -6.27
C LEU A 141 -14.08 -11.07 -5.31
N LEU A 142 -13.83 -11.06 -3.99
CA LEU A 142 -14.85 -10.93 -2.95
C LEU A 142 -15.26 -9.47 -2.68
N SER A 143 -14.35 -8.51 -2.79
CA SER A 143 -14.55 -7.11 -2.33
C SER A 143 -15.70 -6.38 -3.02
N GLY A 144 -16.06 -6.76 -4.25
CA GLY A 144 -17.24 -6.19 -4.93
C GLY A 144 -18.57 -6.75 -4.42
N THR A 145 -18.57 -7.84 -3.66
CA THR A 145 -19.77 -8.48 -3.11
C THR A 145 -19.85 -8.28 -1.60
N PHE A 146 -18.77 -8.56 -0.89
CA PHE A 146 -18.67 -8.58 0.57
C PHE A 146 -17.70 -7.54 1.10
N ARG A 147 -17.89 -7.12 2.36
CA ARG A 147 -16.84 -6.44 3.14
C ARG A 147 -15.83 -7.45 3.66
N VAL A 148 -14.62 -7.43 3.10
CA VAL A 148 -13.59 -8.45 3.34
C VAL A 148 -12.55 -7.95 4.34
N CYS A 149 -12.26 -8.74 5.37
CA CYS A 149 -11.05 -8.59 6.18
C CYS A 149 -9.97 -9.54 5.61
N ALA A 150 -8.76 -9.08 5.31
CA ALA A 150 -7.71 -9.95 4.79
C ALA A 150 -6.36 -9.69 5.46
N SER A 151 -5.47 -10.68 5.47
CA SER A 151 -4.09 -10.46 5.96
C SER A 151 -3.45 -9.28 5.21
N PRO A 152 -2.96 -8.24 5.91
CA PRO A 152 -2.20 -7.19 5.25
C PRO A 152 -0.89 -7.78 4.70
N ARG A 153 -0.58 -7.48 3.44
CA ARG A 153 0.67 -7.92 2.79
C ARG A 153 0.88 -9.44 2.94
N SER A 154 2.07 -9.87 3.38
CA SER A 154 2.45 -11.27 3.60
C SER A 154 2.46 -11.66 5.09
N TYR A 155 1.49 -11.16 5.87
CA TYR A 155 1.41 -11.42 7.31
C TYR A 155 0.86 -12.83 7.57
N ASN A 156 1.73 -13.83 7.40
CA ASN A 156 1.41 -15.26 7.49
C ASN A 156 2.16 -16.01 8.60
N SER A 157 3.01 -15.33 9.37
CA SER A 157 3.83 -15.93 10.43
C SER A 157 3.11 -15.98 11.78
N ALA A 158 3.77 -16.61 12.78
CA ALA A 158 3.32 -16.66 14.18
C ALA A 158 3.06 -15.29 14.84
N ILE A 159 3.65 -14.21 14.29
CA ILE A 159 3.42 -12.83 14.71
C ILE A 159 2.41 -12.16 13.77
N GLY A 160 2.56 -12.36 12.45
CA GLY A 160 1.72 -11.69 11.44
C GLY A 160 0.26 -12.08 11.54
N VAL A 161 -0.04 -13.38 11.68
CA VAL A 161 -1.42 -13.90 11.72
C VAL A 161 -2.26 -13.31 12.85
N PRO A 162 -1.79 -13.26 14.13
CA PRO A 162 -2.51 -12.57 15.19
C PRO A 162 -2.83 -11.10 14.89
N LEU A 163 -1.89 -10.37 14.28
CA LEU A 163 -2.10 -8.97 13.91
C LEU A 163 -3.12 -8.81 12.79
N SER A 164 -3.11 -9.71 11.80
CA SER A 164 -4.13 -9.78 10.74
C SER A 164 -5.52 -10.03 11.30
N VAL A 165 -5.66 -11.03 12.17
CA VAL A 165 -6.93 -11.45 12.75
C VAL A 165 -7.51 -10.38 13.68
N TRP A 166 -6.66 -9.59 14.34
CA TRP A 166 -7.11 -8.47 15.19
C TRP A 166 -7.77 -7.32 14.42
N GLN A 167 -7.65 -7.26 13.10
CA GLN A 167 -8.31 -6.25 12.27
C GLN A 167 -9.79 -6.56 12.03
N LEU A 168 -10.29 -7.70 12.49
CA LEU A 168 -11.72 -8.03 12.38
C LEU A 168 -12.57 -7.05 13.19
N ASP A 169 -13.72 -6.71 12.61
CA ASP A 169 -14.74 -5.89 13.25
C ASP A 169 -16.14 -6.29 12.77
N ASP A 170 -17.16 -5.73 13.41
CA ASP A 170 -18.57 -6.06 13.19
C ASP A 170 -19.08 -5.67 11.79
N THR A 171 -18.29 -4.96 10.98
CA THR A 171 -18.66 -4.56 9.62
C THR A 171 -18.26 -5.57 8.57
N HIS A 172 -17.35 -6.49 8.87
CA HIS A 172 -16.86 -7.49 7.94
C HIS A 172 -17.87 -8.62 7.76
N GLU A 173 -17.95 -9.14 6.54
CA GLU A 173 -18.87 -10.20 6.14
C GLU A 173 -18.13 -11.50 5.80
N VAL A 174 -16.85 -11.41 5.46
CA VAL A 174 -15.96 -12.56 5.18
C VAL A 174 -14.52 -12.20 5.54
N ALA A 175 -13.73 -13.17 5.98
CA ALA A 175 -12.30 -12.98 6.25
C ALA A 175 -11.40 -13.93 5.47
N VAL A 176 -10.20 -13.47 5.09
CA VAL A 176 -9.21 -14.22 4.29
C VAL A 176 -7.82 -14.11 4.92
N PHE A 177 -7.38 -15.17 5.60
CA PHE A 177 -6.08 -15.19 6.27
C PHE A 177 -5.16 -16.26 5.69
N GLU A 178 -3.94 -15.86 5.35
CA GLU A 178 -2.89 -16.81 4.97
C GLU A 178 -2.04 -17.25 6.16
N ALA A 179 -1.66 -18.53 6.17
CA ALA A 179 -0.81 -19.14 7.19
C ALA A 179 0.42 -19.79 6.54
N GLY A 180 1.59 -19.42 7.05
CA GLY A 180 2.90 -19.92 6.65
C GLY A 180 3.62 -20.58 7.82
N ILE A 181 4.23 -21.72 7.56
CA ILE A 181 5.00 -22.49 8.55
C ILE A 181 6.42 -22.69 8.05
N SER A 182 7.37 -22.67 8.98
CA SER A 182 8.76 -23.00 8.74
C SER A 182 9.28 -24.11 9.65
N ARG A 183 8.58 -24.44 10.74
CA ARG A 183 8.95 -25.50 11.69
C ARG A 183 7.72 -26.35 12.07
N PRO A 184 7.91 -27.61 12.50
CA PRO A 184 6.83 -28.46 13.01
C PRO A 184 6.09 -27.85 14.22
N GLY A 185 4.80 -28.14 14.35
CA GLY A 185 3.93 -27.69 15.44
C GLY A 185 3.45 -26.23 15.34
N GLN A 186 3.84 -25.48 14.30
CA GLN A 186 3.41 -24.10 14.12
C GLN A 186 2.00 -23.97 13.57
N MET A 187 1.55 -24.90 12.71
CA MET A 187 0.26 -24.75 12.04
C MET A 187 -0.90 -24.85 13.03
N GLU A 188 -0.78 -25.70 14.05
CA GLU A 188 -1.81 -25.82 15.07
C GLU A 188 -2.00 -24.51 15.86
N LEU A 189 -0.90 -23.82 16.17
CA LEU A 189 -0.95 -22.49 16.80
C LEU A 189 -1.62 -21.46 15.88
N LEU A 190 -1.29 -21.46 14.58
CA LEU A 190 -1.90 -20.55 13.62
C LEU A 190 -3.38 -20.85 13.41
N ARG A 191 -3.78 -22.13 13.35
CA ARG A 191 -5.18 -22.55 13.29
C ARG A 191 -5.95 -22.06 14.50
N ASP A 192 -5.42 -22.21 15.71
CA ASP A 192 -6.09 -21.78 16.93
C ASP A 192 -6.36 -20.26 16.96
N VAL A 193 -5.52 -19.47 16.27
CA VAL A 193 -5.71 -18.03 16.08
C VAL A 193 -6.72 -17.73 14.97
N ILE A 194 -6.55 -18.34 13.79
CA ILE A 194 -7.38 -18.07 12.59
C ILE A 194 -8.80 -18.60 12.76
N GLN A 195 -8.94 -19.80 13.35
CA GLN A 195 -10.18 -20.56 13.47
C GLN A 195 -10.94 -20.57 12.13
N PRO A 196 -10.33 -21.15 11.07
CA PRO A 196 -10.91 -21.12 9.74
C PRO A 196 -12.19 -21.96 9.70
N THR A 197 -13.21 -21.45 9.02
CA THR A 197 -14.44 -22.20 8.74
C THR A 197 -14.36 -22.88 7.37
N CYS A 198 -13.52 -22.36 6.47
CA CYS A 198 -13.24 -22.94 5.17
C CYS A 198 -11.75 -22.79 4.81
N GLY A 199 -11.28 -23.59 3.87
CA GLY A 199 -9.87 -23.69 3.52
C GLY A 199 -9.58 -23.53 2.03
N ALA A 200 -8.38 -23.04 1.72
CA ALA A 200 -7.78 -23.14 0.38
C ALA A 200 -6.35 -23.68 0.50
N LEU A 201 -6.07 -24.76 -0.24
CA LEU A 201 -4.73 -25.32 -0.38
C LEU A 201 -4.21 -25.05 -1.79
N THR A 202 -3.19 -24.20 -1.90
CA THR A 202 -2.68 -23.75 -3.20
C THR A 202 -1.78 -24.79 -3.87
N SER A 203 -0.77 -25.29 -3.15
CA SER A 203 0.17 -26.31 -3.63
C SER A 203 0.86 -27.04 -2.47
N LEU A 204 1.26 -28.29 -2.70
CA LEU A 204 2.13 -29.08 -1.83
C LEU A 204 3.47 -29.29 -2.53
N GLY A 205 4.44 -28.45 -2.21
CA GLY A 205 5.83 -28.51 -2.72
C GLY A 205 6.84 -28.60 -1.59
N THR A 206 8.14 -28.66 -1.92
CA THR A 206 9.23 -28.91 -0.96
C THR A 206 9.70 -27.69 -0.16
N ALA A 207 9.00 -26.55 -0.23
CA ALA A 207 9.36 -25.35 0.52
C ALA A 207 9.39 -25.63 2.03
N HIS A 208 10.49 -25.24 2.71
CA HIS A 208 10.78 -25.52 4.12
C HIS A 208 11.00 -27.00 4.50
N LEU A 209 11.10 -27.91 3.53
CA LEU A 209 11.31 -29.34 3.80
C LEU A 209 12.54 -29.62 4.68
N ALA A 210 13.59 -28.79 4.61
CA ALA A 210 14.80 -28.92 5.42
C ALA A 210 14.55 -28.95 6.94
N ASN A 211 13.43 -28.39 7.41
CA ASN A 211 13.07 -28.36 8.83
C ASN A 211 12.09 -29.48 9.24
N PHE A 212 11.75 -30.38 8.32
CA PHE A 212 10.83 -31.49 8.52
C PHE A 212 11.54 -32.81 8.24
N THR A 213 11.13 -33.87 8.93
CA THR A 213 11.71 -35.21 8.78
C THR A 213 11.31 -35.88 7.47
N SER A 214 10.17 -35.50 6.88
CA SER A 214 9.69 -36.04 5.61
C SER A 214 8.71 -35.10 4.89
N PRO A 215 8.51 -35.26 3.57
CA PRO A 215 7.45 -34.55 2.84
C PRO A 215 6.05 -34.82 3.41
N GLU A 216 5.83 -36.01 3.96
CA GLU A 216 4.56 -36.40 4.57
C GLU A 216 4.31 -35.65 5.88
N GLU A 217 5.34 -35.44 6.70
CA GLU A 217 5.23 -34.61 7.90
C GLU A 217 4.89 -33.16 7.55
N LEU A 218 5.55 -32.57 6.54
CA LEU A 218 5.25 -31.23 6.06
C LEU A 218 3.80 -31.11 5.53
N ARG A 219 3.34 -32.14 4.80
CA ARG A 219 1.97 -32.23 4.30
C ARG A 219 0.97 -32.28 5.45
N LYS A 220 1.17 -33.18 6.42
CA LYS A 220 0.33 -33.30 7.61
C LYS A 220 0.28 -32.00 8.42
N GLU A 221 1.43 -31.36 8.61
CA GLU A 221 1.50 -30.06 9.30
C GLU A 221 0.69 -28.99 8.54
N LYS A 222 0.76 -28.92 7.21
CA LYS A 222 -0.07 -27.97 6.43
C LYS A 222 -1.56 -28.27 6.52
N LEU A 223 -1.93 -29.54 6.42
CA LEU A 223 -3.33 -29.97 6.48
C LEU A 223 -3.95 -29.74 7.85
N ALA A 224 -3.15 -29.66 8.92
CA ALA A 224 -3.62 -29.35 10.27
C ALA A 224 -4.41 -28.02 10.34
N LEU A 225 -4.18 -27.07 9.43
CA LEU A 225 -4.95 -25.83 9.33
C LEU A 225 -6.45 -26.10 9.10
N PHE A 226 -6.78 -27.18 8.40
CA PHE A 226 -8.12 -27.42 7.87
C PHE A 226 -8.96 -28.37 8.72
N ARG A 227 -8.42 -28.95 9.80
CA ARG A 227 -9.05 -30.00 10.61
C ARG A 227 -10.54 -29.74 10.98
N ASP A 228 -10.87 -28.47 11.25
CA ASP A 228 -12.21 -28.05 11.70
C ASP A 228 -12.99 -27.24 10.63
N THR A 229 -12.54 -27.29 9.37
CA THR A 229 -13.18 -26.57 8.26
C THR A 229 -14.33 -27.36 7.65
N GLU A 230 -15.38 -26.64 7.22
CA GLU A 230 -16.55 -27.22 6.56
C GLU A 230 -16.22 -27.74 5.16
N TRP A 231 -15.30 -27.07 4.46
CA TRP A 231 -14.85 -27.44 3.13
C TRP A 231 -13.46 -26.87 2.83
N LEU A 232 -12.75 -27.56 1.94
CA LEU A 232 -11.41 -27.21 1.46
C LEU A 232 -11.41 -27.13 -0.07
N VAL A 233 -11.00 -26.01 -0.65
CA VAL A 233 -10.73 -25.91 -2.09
C VAL A 233 -9.28 -26.30 -2.38
N ALA A 234 -9.08 -27.21 -3.34
CA ALA A 234 -7.75 -27.63 -3.77
C ALA A 234 -7.74 -28.04 -5.26
N PRO A 235 -6.58 -27.93 -5.96
CA PRO A 235 -6.42 -28.50 -7.30
C PRO A 235 -6.67 -30.02 -7.29
N ILE A 236 -7.30 -30.55 -8.34
CA ILE A 236 -7.57 -31.98 -8.47
C ILE A 236 -6.29 -32.85 -8.38
N ALA A 237 -5.15 -32.30 -8.82
CA ALA A 237 -3.86 -32.98 -8.77
C ALA A 237 -3.36 -33.30 -7.34
N LEU A 238 -3.82 -32.57 -6.32
CA LEU A 238 -3.45 -32.83 -4.92
C LEU A 238 -4.29 -33.95 -4.29
N PHE A 239 -5.48 -34.24 -4.85
CA PHE A 239 -6.44 -35.22 -4.33
C PHE A 239 -7.10 -36.00 -5.48
N PRO A 240 -6.36 -36.90 -6.16
CA PRO A 240 -6.86 -37.61 -7.33
C PRO A 240 -7.98 -38.62 -6.98
N ASP A 241 -7.85 -39.34 -5.86
CA ASP A 241 -8.58 -40.58 -5.63
C ASP A 241 -9.94 -40.43 -4.92
N SER A 242 -10.22 -39.33 -4.19
CA SER A 242 -11.54 -39.09 -3.57
C SER A 242 -11.76 -37.64 -3.09
N PRO A 243 -12.98 -37.07 -3.20
CA PRO A 243 -13.33 -35.75 -2.63
C PRO A 243 -13.53 -35.75 -1.10
N THR A 244 -13.56 -36.90 -0.43
CA THR A 244 -13.93 -37.01 0.99
C THR A 244 -12.81 -37.52 1.91
N ALA A 245 -11.58 -37.70 1.42
CA ALA A 245 -10.51 -38.28 2.22
C ALA A 245 -9.16 -37.60 2.00
N ALA A 246 -8.87 -36.58 2.80
CA ALA A 246 -7.49 -36.28 3.17
C ALA A 246 -7.14 -37.20 4.35
N GLU A 247 -6.58 -38.39 4.06
CA GLU A 247 -5.98 -39.33 5.03
C GLU A 247 -6.53 -39.29 6.47
N GLY A 248 -7.68 -39.94 6.68
CA GLY A 248 -8.21 -40.18 8.04
C GLY A 248 -8.99 -39.04 8.69
N GLU A 249 -9.14 -37.89 8.03
CA GLU A 249 -10.02 -36.78 8.47
C GLU A 249 -11.19 -36.61 7.48
N ASN A 250 -12.43 -36.42 8.00
CA ASN A 250 -13.66 -36.19 7.23
C ASN A 250 -13.69 -34.76 6.62
N LEU A 251 -12.71 -34.44 5.79
CA LEU A 251 -12.59 -33.15 5.09
C LEU A 251 -13.36 -33.20 3.76
N ASN A 252 -14.30 -32.27 3.57
CA ASN A 252 -15.00 -32.09 2.30
C ASN A 252 -14.14 -31.29 1.31
N VAL A 253 -13.45 -31.98 0.40
CA VAL A 253 -12.52 -31.36 -0.55
C VAL A 253 -13.23 -31.02 -1.87
N LEU A 254 -13.44 -29.73 -2.09
CA LEU A 254 -13.93 -29.16 -3.33
C LEU A 254 -12.79 -29.02 -4.32
N ARG A 255 -12.69 -30.00 -5.19
CA ARG A 255 -11.62 -30.05 -6.19
C ARG A 255 -11.96 -29.14 -7.37
N TRP A 256 -10.94 -28.54 -7.95
CA TRP A 256 -11.07 -27.83 -9.21
C TRP A 256 -10.13 -28.39 -10.29
N SER A 257 -10.57 -28.33 -11.54
CA SER A 257 -9.79 -28.66 -12.73
C SER A 257 -9.92 -27.58 -13.81
N GLY A 258 -8.94 -27.50 -14.70
CA GLY A 258 -8.92 -26.58 -15.83
C GLY A 258 -7.55 -26.59 -16.49
N GLU A 259 -7.47 -26.26 -17.78
CA GLU A 259 -6.23 -26.25 -18.55
C GLU A 259 -6.07 -24.94 -19.31
N GLY A 260 -4.81 -24.53 -19.52
CA GLY A 260 -4.49 -23.28 -20.23
C GLY A 260 -5.12 -22.06 -19.56
N ARG A 261 -5.60 -21.12 -20.35
CA ARG A 261 -6.17 -19.84 -19.86
C ARG A 261 -7.69 -19.82 -19.72
N HIS A 262 -8.35 -20.91 -20.10
CA HIS A 262 -9.80 -20.96 -20.21
C HIS A 262 -10.40 -22.00 -19.28
N GLY A 263 -11.60 -21.69 -18.77
CA GLY A 263 -12.43 -22.63 -18.03
C GLY A 263 -11.91 -23.02 -16.64
N LEU A 264 -12.87 -23.25 -15.76
CA LEU A 264 -12.72 -23.83 -14.44
C LEU A 264 -13.90 -24.74 -14.19
N THR A 265 -13.66 -26.00 -13.83
CA THR A 265 -14.71 -26.87 -13.29
C THR A 265 -14.45 -27.08 -11.82
N THR A 266 -15.43 -26.76 -10.97
CA THR A 266 -15.37 -26.97 -9.52
C THR A 266 -16.76 -27.33 -9.00
N ASP A 267 -16.84 -28.27 -8.05
CA ASP A 267 -18.12 -28.71 -7.46
C ASP A 267 -19.16 -29.17 -8.51
N GLY A 268 -18.68 -29.80 -9.60
CA GLY A 268 -19.54 -30.24 -10.72
C GLY A 268 -20.08 -29.10 -11.60
N VAL A 269 -19.69 -27.85 -11.35
CA VAL A 269 -20.09 -26.67 -12.11
C VAL A 269 -18.92 -26.18 -12.97
N SER A 270 -19.19 -25.92 -14.24
CA SER A 270 -18.24 -25.25 -15.13
C SER A 270 -18.47 -23.74 -15.14
N ILE A 271 -17.42 -22.99 -14.81
CA ILE A 271 -17.38 -21.53 -14.84
C ILE A 271 -16.49 -21.13 -16.01
N ASP A 272 -17.04 -20.37 -16.95
CA ASP A 272 -16.28 -19.83 -18.07
C ASP A 272 -15.42 -18.67 -17.59
N ILE A 273 -14.11 -18.91 -17.44
CA ILE A 273 -13.12 -17.89 -17.11
C ILE A 273 -12.18 -17.71 -18.29
N SER A 274 -11.73 -16.47 -18.50
CA SER A 274 -10.68 -16.12 -19.45
C SER A 274 -9.60 -15.38 -18.71
N LEU A 275 -8.47 -16.05 -18.49
CA LEU A 275 -7.32 -15.50 -17.79
C LEU A 275 -6.33 -14.85 -18.78
N PRO A 276 -5.62 -13.79 -18.37
CA PRO A 276 -4.51 -13.25 -19.15
C PRO A 276 -3.41 -14.31 -19.37
N ASP A 277 -2.47 -13.99 -20.26
CA ASP A 277 -1.36 -14.89 -20.60
C ASP A 277 -0.33 -14.94 -19.47
N TRP A 278 -0.64 -15.74 -18.45
CA TRP A 278 0.14 -15.87 -17.22
C TRP A 278 0.81 -17.24 -17.10
N PRO A 279 1.90 -17.35 -16.31
CA PRO A 279 2.52 -18.63 -15.99
C PRO A 279 1.52 -19.62 -15.37
N ALA A 280 1.71 -20.93 -15.60
CA ALA A 280 0.81 -21.98 -15.09
C ALA A 280 0.52 -21.88 -13.57
N PRO A 281 1.50 -21.63 -12.68
CA PRO A 281 1.19 -21.45 -11.26
C PRO A 281 0.27 -20.26 -10.95
N TYR A 282 0.31 -19.20 -11.78
CA TYR A 282 -0.61 -18.07 -11.65
C TYR A 282 -2.00 -18.47 -12.10
N LEU A 283 -2.13 -19.22 -13.20
CA LEU A 283 -3.42 -19.72 -13.65
C LEU A 283 -4.06 -20.63 -12.58
N ASP A 284 -3.26 -21.47 -11.92
CA ASP A 284 -3.72 -22.36 -10.85
C ASP A 284 -4.14 -21.58 -9.59
N ASN A 285 -3.36 -20.55 -9.21
CA ASN A 285 -3.72 -19.67 -8.11
C ASN A 285 -5.01 -18.90 -8.42
N ALA A 286 -5.19 -18.42 -9.65
CA ALA A 286 -6.39 -17.73 -10.07
C ALA A 286 -7.61 -18.65 -9.99
N ARG A 287 -7.49 -19.89 -10.50
CA ARG A 287 -8.54 -20.92 -10.39
C ARG A 287 -8.89 -21.25 -8.94
N THR A 288 -7.88 -21.39 -8.08
CA THR A 288 -8.08 -21.60 -6.65
C THR A 288 -8.88 -20.44 -6.04
N ALA A 289 -8.51 -19.20 -6.35
CA ALA A 289 -9.22 -18.00 -5.87
C ALA A 289 -10.67 -17.93 -6.41
N VAL A 290 -10.88 -18.22 -7.70
CA VAL A 290 -12.21 -18.23 -8.32
C VAL A 290 -13.10 -19.31 -7.71
N ALA A 291 -12.59 -20.52 -7.52
CA ALA A 291 -13.33 -21.61 -6.88
C ALA A 291 -13.71 -21.28 -5.43
N CYS A 292 -12.80 -20.66 -4.68
CA CYS A 292 -13.09 -20.15 -3.34
C CYS A 292 -14.18 -19.07 -3.35
N ALA A 293 -14.07 -18.08 -4.25
CA ALA A 293 -15.03 -16.97 -4.35
C ALA A 293 -16.43 -17.47 -4.75
N TYR A 294 -16.50 -18.41 -5.69
CA TYR A 294 -17.75 -19.07 -6.09
C TYR A 294 -18.39 -19.78 -4.90
N ARG A 295 -17.61 -20.57 -4.15
CA ARG A 295 -18.12 -21.30 -3.00
C ARG A 295 -18.56 -20.40 -1.85
N LEU A 296 -17.93 -19.24 -1.70
CA LEU A 296 -18.33 -18.20 -0.75
C LEU A 296 -19.57 -17.41 -1.20
N GLY A 297 -20.13 -17.72 -2.38
CA GLY A 297 -21.42 -17.18 -2.83
C GLY A 297 -21.33 -16.08 -3.89
N VAL A 298 -20.17 -15.84 -4.51
CA VAL A 298 -20.08 -14.93 -5.66
C VAL A 298 -20.65 -15.63 -6.90
N PRO A 299 -21.65 -15.06 -7.60
CA PRO A 299 -22.22 -15.68 -8.80
C PRO A 299 -21.19 -15.91 -9.90
N ALA A 300 -21.30 -17.03 -10.62
CA ALA A 300 -20.37 -17.40 -11.70
C ALA A 300 -20.25 -16.31 -12.78
N GLU A 301 -21.37 -15.68 -13.16
CA GLU A 301 -21.42 -14.60 -14.16
C GLU A 301 -20.57 -13.38 -13.75
N VAL A 302 -20.56 -13.05 -12.45
CA VAL A 302 -19.77 -11.95 -11.90
C VAL A 302 -18.28 -12.30 -11.89
N LEU A 303 -17.94 -13.57 -11.60
CA LEU A 303 -16.56 -14.05 -11.58
C LEU A 303 -15.92 -14.03 -12.98
N THR A 304 -16.68 -14.37 -14.02
CA THR A 304 -16.22 -14.31 -15.42
C THR A 304 -15.70 -12.93 -15.81
N THR A 305 -16.34 -11.87 -15.31
CA THR A 305 -15.89 -10.49 -15.54
C THR A 305 -14.75 -10.09 -14.61
N ARG A 306 -14.88 -10.33 -13.30
CA ARG A 306 -13.89 -9.88 -12.31
C ARG A 306 -12.51 -10.53 -12.52
N VAL A 307 -12.47 -11.78 -12.97
CA VAL A 307 -11.21 -12.51 -13.17
C VAL A 307 -10.31 -11.86 -14.22
N GLN A 308 -10.88 -11.15 -15.20
CA GLN A 308 -10.14 -10.44 -16.25
C GLN A 308 -9.42 -9.19 -15.73
N HIS A 309 -9.80 -8.70 -14.55
CA HIS A 309 -9.25 -7.50 -13.92
C HIS A 309 -8.33 -7.80 -12.74
N LEU A 310 -8.00 -9.07 -12.52
CA LEU A 310 -7.04 -9.46 -11.50
C LEU A 310 -5.67 -8.83 -11.79
N VAL A 311 -5.14 -8.10 -10.81
CA VAL A 311 -3.84 -7.45 -10.92
C VAL A 311 -2.75 -8.41 -10.41
N PRO A 312 -1.71 -8.74 -11.20
CA PRO A 312 -0.60 -9.56 -10.72
C PRO A 312 0.23 -8.79 -9.67
N LEU A 313 0.79 -9.50 -8.70
CA LEU A 313 1.67 -8.91 -7.69
C LEU A 313 3.00 -8.47 -8.34
N THR A 314 3.49 -7.28 -7.97
CA THR A 314 4.82 -6.76 -8.35
C THR A 314 5.94 -7.69 -7.85
N ASN A 315 7.05 -7.78 -8.59
CA ASN A 315 8.23 -8.61 -8.25
C ASN A 315 8.01 -10.14 -8.20
N ARG A 316 6.92 -10.65 -8.78
CA ARG A 316 6.69 -12.11 -8.94
C ARG A 316 6.37 -12.44 -10.40
N LEU A 317 7.29 -13.11 -11.08
CA LEU A 317 7.27 -13.41 -12.52
C LEU A 317 6.91 -12.18 -13.38
N GLU A 318 7.38 -11.00 -12.95
CA GLU A 318 7.12 -9.73 -13.59
C GLU A 318 8.02 -9.57 -14.81
N ARG A 319 7.43 -9.50 -16.00
CA ARG A 319 8.17 -9.27 -17.25
C ARG A 319 8.31 -7.77 -17.51
N ARG A 320 9.54 -7.34 -17.72
CA ARG A 320 9.96 -5.99 -18.09
C ARG A 320 10.84 -6.03 -19.34
N GLU A 321 11.01 -4.89 -19.98
CA GLU A 321 11.92 -4.73 -21.13
C GLU A 321 13.32 -4.37 -20.63
N GLY A 322 14.35 -5.09 -21.09
CA GLY A 322 15.75 -4.89 -20.72
C GLY A 322 16.39 -3.69 -21.44
N LYS A 323 17.36 -3.03 -20.79
CA LYS A 323 18.15 -1.93 -21.40
C LYS A 323 18.87 -2.35 -22.68
N ASP A 324 19.25 -3.62 -22.77
CA ASP A 324 19.98 -4.22 -23.90
C ASP A 324 19.02 -4.89 -24.91
N GLY A 325 17.72 -4.60 -24.83
CA GLY A 325 16.68 -5.02 -25.77
C GLY A 325 16.05 -6.38 -25.50
N GLY A 326 16.56 -7.18 -24.56
CA GLY A 326 16.01 -8.48 -24.20
C GLY A 326 15.04 -8.47 -22.99
N PRO A 327 14.09 -9.43 -22.86
CA PRO A 327 13.18 -9.48 -21.73
C PRO A 327 13.93 -9.66 -20.39
N VAL A 328 13.48 -8.95 -19.35
CA VAL A 328 13.90 -9.18 -17.96
C VAL A 328 12.70 -9.67 -17.16
N ILE A 329 12.83 -10.83 -16.53
CA ILE A 329 11.78 -11.45 -15.73
C ILE A 329 12.21 -11.39 -14.26
N ASN A 330 11.49 -10.61 -13.46
CA ASN A 330 11.74 -10.41 -12.05
C ASN A 330 10.85 -11.32 -11.19
N ASP A 331 11.46 -12.27 -10.48
CA ASP A 331 10.80 -13.18 -9.54
C ASP A 331 11.55 -13.25 -8.20
N SER A 332 11.90 -12.08 -7.68
CA SER A 332 12.73 -11.84 -6.49
C SER A 332 12.03 -12.04 -5.13
N TYR A 333 10.93 -12.80 -5.09
CA TYR A 333 10.14 -12.96 -3.87
C TYR A 333 10.46 -14.22 -3.06
N SER A 334 10.55 -15.37 -3.74
CA SER A 334 10.87 -16.68 -3.13
C SER A 334 12.02 -17.34 -3.87
N ASN A 335 12.75 -18.24 -3.22
CA ASN A 335 13.82 -19.00 -3.86
C ASN A 335 13.76 -20.51 -3.54
N ASP A 336 12.55 -21.06 -3.55
CA ASP A 336 12.32 -22.51 -3.47
C ASP A 336 12.44 -23.19 -4.84
N PHE A 337 12.82 -24.48 -4.85
CA PHE A 337 13.08 -25.25 -6.07
C PHE A 337 11.89 -25.29 -7.04
N SER A 338 10.66 -25.45 -6.52
CA SER A 338 9.44 -25.47 -7.34
C SER A 338 9.16 -24.14 -8.01
N ALA A 339 9.34 -23.02 -7.30
CA ALA A 339 9.19 -21.68 -7.88
C ALA A 339 10.29 -21.39 -8.90
N LEU A 340 11.53 -21.80 -8.62
CA LEU A 340 12.63 -21.69 -9.59
C LEU A 340 12.33 -22.45 -10.88
N ALA A 341 11.83 -23.69 -10.79
CA ALA A 341 11.49 -24.48 -11.97
C ALA A 341 10.39 -23.82 -12.82
N ALA A 342 9.35 -23.28 -12.18
CA ALA A 342 8.29 -22.55 -12.88
C ALA A 342 8.80 -21.26 -13.53
N ALA A 343 9.68 -20.53 -12.85
CA ALA A 343 10.27 -19.30 -13.36
C ALA A 343 11.15 -19.55 -14.60
N ILE A 344 11.96 -20.62 -14.56
CA ILE A 344 12.78 -21.05 -15.71
C ILE A 344 11.91 -21.44 -16.89
N GLN A 345 10.84 -22.22 -16.65
CA GLN A 345 9.89 -22.58 -17.71
C GLN A 345 9.26 -21.34 -18.33
N PHE A 346 8.78 -20.40 -17.52
CA PHE A 346 8.21 -19.14 -17.99
C PHE A 346 9.20 -18.34 -18.83
N ALA A 347 10.46 -18.21 -18.36
CA ALA A 347 11.51 -17.54 -19.11
C ALA A 347 11.79 -18.20 -20.45
N ASN A 348 11.89 -19.52 -20.51
CA ASN A 348 12.12 -20.25 -21.76
C ASN A 348 10.94 -20.12 -22.75
N THR A 349 9.70 -20.14 -22.27
CA THR A 349 8.51 -19.96 -23.13
C THR A 349 8.44 -18.55 -23.74
N HIS A 350 8.93 -17.55 -23.01
CA HIS A 350 8.88 -16.14 -23.40
C HIS A 350 10.20 -15.62 -23.96
N ASP A 351 11.17 -16.49 -24.17
CA ASP A 351 12.48 -16.13 -24.68
C ASP A 351 12.47 -16.09 -26.22
N PRO A 352 12.60 -14.91 -26.84
CA PRO A 352 12.61 -14.79 -28.28
C PRO A 352 13.99 -15.12 -28.90
N TYR A 353 15.02 -15.34 -28.08
CA TYR A 353 16.41 -15.47 -28.56
C TYR A 353 16.98 -16.88 -28.48
N GLY A 354 16.34 -17.79 -27.74
CA GLY A 354 16.91 -19.11 -27.43
C GLY A 354 18.15 -19.02 -26.53
N SER A 355 18.25 -17.96 -25.73
CA SER A 355 19.35 -17.71 -24.79
C SER A 355 18.81 -17.10 -23.50
N VAL A 356 18.82 -17.88 -22.43
CA VAL A 356 18.35 -17.48 -21.10
C VAL A 356 19.53 -17.33 -20.14
N THR A 357 19.69 -16.14 -19.57
CA THR A 357 20.58 -15.87 -18.43
C THR A 357 19.81 -15.96 -17.13
N LEU A 358 20.28 -16.76 -16.17
CA LEU A 358 19.71 -16.85 -14.83
C LEU A 358 20.62 -16.13 -13.83
N ILE A 359 20.08 -15.13 -13.14
CA ILE A 359 20.67 -14.53 -11.94
C ILE A 359 19.99 -15.16 -10.73
N LEU A 360 20.74 -15.91 -9.92
CA LEU A 360 20.22 -16.75 -8.85
C LEU A 360 20.84 -16.38 -7.49
N GLY A 361 19.97 -16.02 -6.54
CA GLY A 361 20.30 -15.86 -5.13
C GLY A 361 20.40 -17.19 -4.39
N THR A 362 20.34 -17.15 -3.06
CA THR A 362 20.51 -18.35 -2.23
C THR A 362 19.32 -19.30 -2.33
N VAL A 363 19.52 -20.49 -2.89
CA VAL A 363 18.47 -21.52 -2.99
C VAL A 363 18.33 -22.25 -1.65
N GLN A 364 17.08 -22.55 -1.24
CA GLN A 364 16.87 -23.32 -0.01
C GLN A 364 17.51 -24.71 -0.08
N PRO A 365 18.13 -25.20 1.01
CA PRO A 365 18.74 -26.54 1.05
C PRO A 365 17.70 -27.64 0.81
N ILE A 366 18.01 -28.58 -0.09
CA ILE A 366 17.24 -29.80 -0.34
C ILE A 366 18.20 -30.97 -0.59
N ALA A 367 17.75 -32.20 -0.34
CA ALA A 367 18.51 -33.40 -0.69
C ALA A 367 18.79 -33.43 -2.20
N GLU A 368 20.02 -33.81 -2.57
CA GLU A 368 20.48 -33.94 -3.96
C GLU A 368 20.30 -32.65 -4.80
N LEU A 369 20.37 -31.47 -4.16
CA LEU A 369 20.21 -30.17 -4.81
C LEU A 369 21.04 -30.05 -6.10
N ALA A 370 22.30 -30.50 -6.07
CA ALA A 370 23.21 -30.49 -7.21
C ALA A 370 22.64 -31.18 -8.46
N THR A 371 22.27 -32.45 -8.33
CA THR A 371 21.74 -33.28 -9.42
C THR A 371 20.42 -32.71 -9.96
N ARG A 372 19.56 -32.20 -9.07
CA ARG A 372 18.26 -31.63 -9.46
C ARG A 372 18.41 -30.29 -10.18
N LEU A 373 19.33 -29.43 -9.75
CA LEU A 373 19.62 -28.18 -10.45
C LEU A 373 20.29 -28.44 -11.80
N GLN A 374 21.21 -29.39 -11.89
CA GLN A 374 21.82 -29.79 -13.17
C GLN A 374 20.75 -30.19 -14.18
N ALA A 375 19.85 -31.10 -13.80
CA ALA A 375 18.74 -31.54 -14.66
C ALA A 375 17.75 -30.40 -15.00
N LEU A 376 17.59 -29.42 -14.10
CA LEU A 376 16.70 -28.29 -14.33
C LEU A 376 17.30 -27.25 -15.29
N PHE A 377 18.63 -27.04 -15.24
CA PHE A 377 19.32 -26.02 -16.02
C PHE A 377 19.75 -26.53 -17.41
N GLU A 378 19.99 -27.84 -17.53
CA GLU A 378 20.43 -28.47 -18.78
C GLU A 378 19.49 -28.17 -19.94
N GLY A 379 20.05 -27.54 -21.00
CA GLY A 379 19.34 -27.13 -22.20
C GLY A 379 18.34 -25.97 -22.02
N ARG A 380 18.26 -25.36 -20.82
CA ARG A 380 17.30 -24.30 -20.48
C ARG A 380 17.95 -23.00 -20.01
N ILE A 381 19.15 -23.08 -19.42
CA ILE A 381 19.93 -21.93 -18.95
C ILE A 381 21.27 -21.91 -19.69
N HIS A 382 21.58 -20.77 -20.30
CA HIS A 382 22.74 -20.59 -21.18
C HIS A 382 23.88 -19.81 -20.51
N ARG A 383 23.52 -18.98 -19.52
CA ARG A 383 24.46 -18.28 -18.65
C ARG A 383 23.91 -18.25 -17.23
N LEU A 384 24.76 -18.50 -16.25
CA LEU A 384 24.39 -18.55 -14.84
C LEU A 384 25.25 -17.55 -14.05
N ILE A 385 24.59 -16.69 -13.30
CA ILE A 385 25.18 -15.74 -12.36
C ILE A 385 24.68 -16.09 -10.96
N LEU A 386 25.58 -16.56 -10.10
CA LEU A 386 25.31 -16.92 -8.72
C LEU A 386 25.67 -15.75 -7.80
N VAL A 387 24.76 -15.40 -6.89
CA VAL A 387 24.95 -14.25 -5.99
C VAL A 387 24.67 -14.67 -4.54
N GLY A 388 25.63 -14.46 -3.64
CA GLY A 388 25.51 -14.77 -2.21
C GLY A 388 26.62 -15.69 -1.69
N GLU A 389 27.08 -15.43 -0.46
CA GLU A 389 28.14 -16.22 0.22
C GLU A 389 27.80 -17.71 0.36
N SER A 390 26.52 -18.03 0.55
CA SER A 390 25.98 -19.39 0.69
C SER A 390 26.01 -20.23 -0.60
N ASN A 391 26.31 -19.62 -1.76
CA ASN A 391 26.35 -20.34 -3.04
C ASN A 391 27.71 -21.01 -3.34
N GLY A 392 28.59 -21.13 -2.35
CA GLY A 392 29.91 -21.77 -2.49
C GLY A 392 29.84 -23.20 -3.04
N GLU A 393 28.89 -24.02 -2.58
CA GLU A 393 28.69 -25.39 -3.10
C GLU A 393 28.20 -25.40 -4.56
N LEU A 394 27.33 -24.44 -4.94
CA LEU A 394 26.83 -24.32 -6.31
C LEU A 394 27.92 -23.91 -7.30
N LYS A 395 28.93 -23.16 -6.85
CA LYS A 395 30.09 -22.79 -7.65
C LYS A 395 30.90 -24.02 -8.09
N GLU A 396 31.04 -25.02 -7.23
CA GLU A 396 31.73 -26.28 -7.58
C GLU A 396 30.90 -27.12 -8.56
N ILE A 397 29.58 -27.08 -8.45
CA ILE A 397 28.65 -27.83 -9.30
C ILE A 397 28.55 -27.22 -10.72
N PHE A 398 28.66 -25.89 -10.83
CA PHE A 398 28.59 -25.14 -12.09
C PHE A 398 29.87 -24.32 -12.32
N PRO A 399 30.97 -24.95 -12.78
CA PRO A 399 32.27 -24.28 -12.91
C PRO A 399 32.30 -23.16 -13.96
N GLY A 400 31.31 -23.10 -14.86
CA GLY A 400 31.13 -22.02 -15.83
C GLY A 400 30.24 -20.85 -15.34
N ALA A 401 29.74 -20.90 -14.10
CA ALA A 401 28.92 -19.83 -13.53
C ALA A 401 29.78 -18.65 -13.06
N GLU A 402 29.29 -17.44 -13.28
CA GLU A 402 29.85 -16.24 -12.65
C GLU A 402 29.40 -16.17 -11.19
N TYR A 403 30.26 -15.68 -10.30
CA TYR A 403 30.00 -15.66 -8.86
C TYR A 403 30.26 -14.29 -8.25
N TYR A 404 29.30 -13.82 -7.46
CA TYR A 404 29.37 -12.58 -6.68
C TYR A 404 28.99 -12.84 -5.22
N SER A 405 29.73 -12.28 -4.27
CA SER A 405 29.50 -12.51 -2.83
C SER A 405 28.20 -11.87 -2.33
N SER A 406 27.76 -10.77 -2.94
CA SER A 406 26.54 -10.05 -2.57
C SER A 406 25.86 -9.41 -3.79
N VAL A 407 24.61 -8.98 -3.61
CA VAL A 407 23.87 -8.20 -4.62
C VAL A 407 24.59 -6.87 -4.88
N GLU A 408 25.17 -6.23 -3.86
CA GLU A 408 25.99 -5.03 -4.01
C GLU A 408 27.17 -5.24 -4.96
N ASP A 409 27.89 -6.37 -4.83
CA ASP A 409 29.04 -6.69 -5.68
C ASP A 409 28.60 -6.91 -7.14
N LEU A 410 27.50 -7.62 -7.35
CA LEU A 410 26.92 -7.78 -8.68
C LEU A 410 26.52 -6.41 -9.27
N ILE A 411 25.83 -5.56 -8.50
CA ILE A 411 25.38 -4.24 -8.94
C ILE A 411 26.55 -3.37 -9.40
N GLN A 412 27.70 -3.44 -8.74
CA GLN A 412 28.88 -2.66 -9.12
C GLN A 412 29.42 -3.01 -10.51
N VAL A 413 29.35 -4.28 -10.90
CA VAL A 413 29.86 -4.75 -12.20
C VAL A 413 28.80 -4.84 -13.28
N LEU A 414 27.52 -4.88 -12.90
CA LEU A 414 26.35 -5.02 -13.78
C LEU A 414 26.34 -4.07 -15.00
N PRO A 415 26.81 -2.80 -14.90
CA PRO A 415 26.91 -1.92 -16.07
C PRO A 415 27.85 -2.42 -17.17
N GLY A 416 28.86 -3.23 -16.83
CA GLY A 416 29.84 -3.78 -17.76
C GLY A 416 29.50 -5.19 -18.26
N LEU A 417 28.43 -5.81 -17.78
CA LEU A 417 27.96 -7.12 -18.24
C LEU A 417 27.03 -6.95 -19.45
N ASP A 418 27.22 -7.79 -20.47
CA ASP A 418 26.40 -7.78 -21.69
C ASP A 418 25.12 -8.60 -21.49
N PHE A 419 23.95 -7.98 -21.75
CA PHE A 419 22.67 -8.67 -21.82
C PHE A 419 21.93 -8.55 -23.16
N HIS A 420 22.64 -8.25 -24.24
CA HIS A 420 22.06 -8.15 -25.56
C HIS A 420 21.60 -9.51 -26.11
N ARG A 421 20.41 -9.55 -26.72
CA ARG A 421 19.80 -10.76 -27.34
C ARG A 421 19.73 -11.98 -26.41
N GLN A 422 19.36 -11.74 -25.15
CA GLN A 422 19.06 -12.81 -24.21
C GLN A 422 17.90 -12.44 -23.29
N THR A 423 17.20 -13.43 -22.79
CA THR A 423 16.20 -13.27 -21.73
C THR A 423 16.87 -13.40 -20.38
N THR A 424 16.72 -12.42 -19.50
CA THR A 424 17.30 -12.44 -18.16
C THR A 424 16.24 -12.78 -17.13
N LEU A 425 16.41 -13.90 -16.42
CA LEU A 425 15.58 -14.31 -15.30
C LEU A 425 16.30 -13.99 -14.00
N ILE A 426 15.63 -13.27 -13.10
CA ILE A 426 16.16 -12.89 -11.79
C ILE A 426 15.34 -13.62 -10.72
N LYS A 427 16.02 -14.45 -9.93
CA LYS A 427 15.41 -15.25 -8.87
C LYS A 427 16.20 -15.08 -7.57
N GLY A 428 15.49 -14.76 -6.50
CA GLY A 428 16.09 -14.58 -5.17
C GLY A 428 15.02 -14.50 -4.09
N ALA A 429 15.45 -14.58 -2.83
CA ALA A 429 14.56 -14.37 -1.71
C ALA A 429 14.34 -12.86 -1.49
N SER A 430 13.15 -12.48 -1.02
CA SER A 430 12.78 -11.06 -0.79
C SER A 430 13.72 -10.27 0.13
N TYR A 431 14.48 -10.92 1.01
CA TYR A 431 15.47 -10.25 1.88
C TYR A 431 16.81 -9.96 1.19
N GLU A 432 17.06 -10.54 0.01
CA GLU A 432 18.31 -10.36 -0.75
C GLU A 432 18.25 -9.12 -1.65
N HIS A 433 17.09 -8.47 -1.78
CA HIS A 433 16.90 -7.21 -2.51
C HIS A 433 17.20 -7.25 -4.02
N PHE A 434 16.92 -8.38 -4.69
CA PHE A 434 17.16 -8.57 -6.12
C PHE A 434 16.30 -7.67 -7.03
N GLU A 435 15.23 -7.06 -6.53
CA GLU A 435 14.45 -6.05 -7.25
C GLU A 435 15.35 -4.95 -7.82
N ARG A 436 16.40 -4.56 -7.08
CA ARG A 436 17.35 -3.54 -7.51
C ARG A 436 18.16 -3.97 -8.75
N VAL A 437 18.47 -5.26 -8.87
CA VAL A 437 19.14 -5.81 -10.05
C VAL A 437 18.20 -5.77 -11.26
N ALA A 438 16.92 -6.10 -11.06
CA ALA A 438 15.90 -6.01 -12.09
C ALA A 438 15.70 -4.58 -12.61
N ASP A 439 15.65 -3.61 -11.70
CA ASP A 439 15.52 -2.18 -12.05
C ASP A 439 16.72 -1.70 -12.90
N LEU A 440 17.94 -2.09 -12.53
CA LEU A 440 19.16 -1.72 -13.26
C LEU A 440 19.25 -2.39 -14.64
N LEU A 441 18.79 -3.63 -14.78
CA LEU A 441 18.80 -4.36 -16.05
C LEU A 441 17.71 -3.92 -17.02
N THR A 442 16.62 -3.36 -16.52
CA THR A 442 15.47 -2.93 -17.34
C THR A 442 15.62 -1.55 -17.95
N GLY A 443 16.76 -0.89 -17.73
CA GLY A 443 17.01 0.45 -18.29
C GLY A 443 16.13 1.53 -17.66
N GLN A 444 15.23 1.14 -16.76
CA GLN A 444 14.64 1.99 -15.75
C GLN A 444 15.66 2.25 -14.64
N VAL A 445 16.86 2.73 -15.02
CA VAL A 445 17.50 3.76 -14.21
C VAL A 445 16.57 4.95 -14.36
N HIS A 446 15.52 4.99 -13.55
CA HIS A 446 14.66 6.13 -13.50
C HIS A 446 15.51 7.29 -13.03
N ARG A 447 16.05 8.04 -13.99
CA ARG A 447 16.94 9.16 -13.70
C ARG A 447 16.22 10.21 -12.88
N THR A 448 14.90 10.28 -13.03
CA THR A 448 13.99 11.12 -12.26
C THR A 448 12.96 10.26 -11.55
N VAL A 449 12.90 10.39 -10.23
CA VAL A 449 12.07 9.58 -9.33
C VAL A 449 11.25 10.50 -8.45
N LEU A 450 9.95 10.24 -8.37
CA LEU A 450 9.06 10.74 -7.34
C LEU A 450 8.94 9.67 -6.24
N GLU A 451 9.57 9.91 -5.10
CA GLU A 451 9.44 9.06 -3.91
C GLU A 451 8.18 9.47 -3.13
N ILE A 452 7.41 8.48 -2.68
CA ILE A 452 6.17 8.65 -1.90
C ILE A 452 6.32 7.93 -0.57
N ASN A 453 6.39 8.68 0.53
CA ASN A 453 6.56 8.14 1.87
C ASN A 453 5.20 7.84 2.52
N LEU A 454 4.75 6.58 2.42
CA LEU A 454 3.47 6.14 2.98
C LEU A 454 3.41 6.23 4.52
N PRO A 455 4.47 5.91 5.29
CA PRO A 455 4.51 6.21 6.72
C PRO A 455 4.28 7.69 7.06
N ALA A 456 4.92 8.62 6.35
CA ALA A 456 4.70 10.06 6.52
C ALA A 456 3.26 10.46 6.19
N LEU A 457 2.68 9.87 5.14
CA LEU A 457 1.29 10.08 4.75
C LEU A 457 0.33 9.66 5.87
N ARG A 458 0.51 8.46 6.44
CA ARG A 458 -0.29 7.95 7.57
C ARG A 458 -0.12 8.84 8.81
N HIS A 459 1.11 9.31 9.09
CA HIS A 459 1.39 10.25 10.18
C HIS A 459 0.63 11.57 10.01
N ASN A 460 0.66 12.15 8.81
CA ASN A 460 -0.06 13.39 8.51
C ASN A 460 -1.56 13.22 8.66
N PHE A 461 -2.13 12.14 8.12
CA PHE A 461 -3.55 11.80 8.32
C PHE A 461 -3.92 11.76 9.81
N ARG A 462 -3.15 11.04 10.62
CA ARG A 462 -3.35 10.92 12.07
C ARG A 462 -3.20 12.27 12.78
N THR A 463 -2.29 13.12 12.32
CA THR A 463 -2.07 14.47 12.85
C THR A 463 -3.32 15.33 12.65
N TYR A 464 -3.89 15.38 11.45
CA TYR A 464 -5.16 16.08 11.22
C TYR A 464 -6.31 15.45 12.01
N ARG A 465 -6.41 14.11 12.03
CA ARG A 465 -7.46 13.41 12.78
C ARG A 465 -7.45 13.75 14.27
N SER A 466 -6.27 13.95 14.86
CA SER A 466 -6.09 14.32 16.26
C SER A 466 -6.60 15.72 16.62
N ARG A 467 -6.72 16.61 15.61
CA ARG A 467 -7.28 17.97 15.80
C ARG A 467 -8.80 18.00 15.73
N LEU A 468 -9.44 16.90 15.33
CA LEU A 468 -10.86 16.81 15.10
C LEU A 468 -11.57 16.08 16.25
N PRO A 469 -12.82 16.46 16.58
CA PRO A 469 -13.65 15.68 17.47
C PRO A 469 -13.76 14.21 17.01
N ALA A 470 -13.91 13.30 17.96
CA ALA A 470 -13.96 11.85 17.67
C ALA A 470 -15.13 11.46 16.73
N HIS A 471 -16.21 12.24 16.71
CA HIS A 471 -17.37 11.98 15.85
C HIS A 471 -17.23 12.53 14.43
N THR A 472 -16.27 13.45 14.19
CA THR A 472 -16.07 14.05 12.87
C THR A 472 -15.29 13.09 11.97
N LYS A 473 -15.86 12.76 10.81
CA LYS A 473 -15.23 11.91 9.80
C LYS A 473 -14.26 12.70 8.92
N VAL A 474 -13.25 12.02 8.38
CA VAL A 474 -12.31 12.61 7.43
C VAL A 474 -12.54 12.03 6.04
N ILE A 475 -12.87 12.91 5.10
CA ILE A 475 -12.93 12.61 3.67
C ILE A 475 -11.55 12.89 3.09
N VAL A 476 -10.81 11.86 2.68
CA VAL A 476 -9.50 12.03 2.04
C VAL A 476 -9.68 12.25 0.54
N MET A 477 -9.09 13.33 0.03
CA MET A 477 -9.21 13.69 -1.39
C MET A 477 -8.15 12.93 -2.21
N ALA A 478 -8.58 11.94 -3.00
CA ALA A 478 -7.75 11.08 -3.84
C ALA A 478 -7.84 11.39 -5.35
N LYS A 479 -8.29 12.61 -5.71
CA LYS A 479 -8.43 13.08 -7.10
C LYS A 479 -7.09 13.24 -7.84
N ALA A 480 -7.12 13.16 -9.16
CA ALA A 480 -5.96 13.36 -10.04
C ALA A 480 -4.80 12.41 -9.69
N SER A 481 -5.10 11.12 -9.53
CA SER A 481 -4.15 10.11 -9.04
C SER A 481 -3.52 10.49 -7.69
N ALA A 482 -4.35 10.95 -6.73
CA ALA A 482 -3.91 11.53 -5.47
C ALA A 482 -2.82 12.62 -5.65
N TYR A 483 -3.12 13.62 -6.50
CA TYR A 483 -2.18 14.68 -6.90
C TYR A 483 -0.88 14.14 -7.51
N GLY A 484 -1.01 13.20 -8.45
CA GLY A 484 0.12 12.62 -9.19
C GLY A 484 0.95 11.61 -8.42
N SER A 485 0.59 11.25 -7.18
CA SER A 485 1.35 10.31 -6.34
C SER A 485 0.97 8.84 -6.54
N GLY A 486 -0.16 8.55 -7.19
CA GLY A 486 -0.70 7.20 -7.35
C GLY A 486 -1.90 6.98 -6.43
N ALA A 487 -3.13 7.02 -6.99
CA ALA A 487 -4.35 6.98 -6.18
C ALA A 487 -4.49 5.71 -5.33
N LEU A 488 -4.16 4.53 -5.87
CA LEU A 488 -4.43 3.27 -5.17
C LEU A 488 -3.53 3.06 -3.93
N PRO A 489 -2.19 3.17 -4.00
CA PRO A 489 -1.35 3.02 -2.81
C PRO A 489 -1.66 4.06 -1.72
N VAL A 490 -1.98 5.29 -2.12
CA VAL A 490 -2.42 6.33 -1.18
C VAL A 490 -3.75 5.97 -0.53
N ALA A 491 -4.74 5.55 -1.31
CA ALA A 491 -6.06 5.16 -0.81
C ALA A 491 -5.98 3.98 0.16
N GLN A 492 -5.16 2.96 -0.16
CA GLN A 492 -4.90 1.82 0.73
C GLN A 492 -4.23 2.30 2.02
N ALA A 493 -3.19 3.14 1.93
CA ALA A 493 -2.49 3.63 3.11
C ALA A 493 -3.39 4.42 4.06
N VAL A 494 -4.33 5.24 3.55
CA VAL A 494 -5.28 5.96 4.41
C VAL A 494 -6.44 5.11 4.89
N GLN A 495 -6.88 4.10 4.13
CA GLN A 495 -7.84 3.10 4.59
C GLN A 495 -7.27 2.33 5.79
N ASP A 496 -6.03 1.85 5.68
CA ASP A 496 -5.31 1.21 6.79
C ASP A 496 -5.15 2.14 8.00
N ALA A 497 -5.03 3.45 7.75
CA ALA A 497 -4.90 4.45 8.80
C ALA A 497 -6.24 4.82 9.46
N GLY A 498 -7.36 4.29 8.96
CA GLY A 498 -8.71 4.49 9.52
C GLY A 498 -9.47 5.68 8.94
N ALA A 499 -9.19 6.11 7.70
CA ALA A 499 -10.02 7.09 7.00
C ALA A 499 -11.45 6.58 6.83
N GLU A 500 -12.45 7.45 7.03
CA GLU A 500 -13.86 7.05 6.96
C GLU A 500 -14.49 7.29 5.58
N TYR A 501 -13.87 8.10 4.71
CA TYR A 501 -14.33 8.38 3.35
C TYR A 501 -13.15 8.69 2.41
N LEU A 502 -13.38 8.46 1.12
CA LEU A 502 -12.56 8.96 0.04
C LEU A 502 -13.39 9.86 -0.89
N ALA A 503 -12.72 10.77 -1.59
CA ALA A 503 -13.33 11.55 -2.67
C ALA A 503 -12.43 11.61 -3.89
N VAL A 504 -13.00 11.29 -5.06
CA VAL A 504 -12.35 11.31 -6.37
C VAL A 504 -13.00 12.36 -7.28
N ALA A 505 -12.30 12.79 -8.33
CA ALA A 505 -12.87 13.76 -9.27
C ALA A 505 -13.92 13.11 -10.16
N TYR A 506 -13.63 11.94 -10.72
CA TYR A 506 -14.44 11.28 -11.75
C TYR A 506 -14.78 9.83 -11.38
N PRO A 507 -15.87 9.27 -11.95
CA PRO A 507 -16.30 7.89 -11.68
C PRO A 507 -15.23 6.83 -11.97
N GLU A 508 -14.44 7.01 -13.02
CA GLU A 508 -13.39 6.08 -13.44
C GLU A 508 -12.30 5.95 -12.38
N GLU A 509 -11.92 7.06 -11.73
CA GLU A 509 -10.98 7.03 -10.61
C GLU A 509 -11.56 6.19 -9.45
N GLY A 510 -12.87 6.33 -9.18
CA GLY A 510 -13.56 5.55 -8.15
C GLY A 510 -13.62 4.06 -8.47
N ARG A 511 -13.91 3.72 -9.73
CA ARG A 511 -13.86 2.34 -10.25
C ARG A 511 -12.48 1.73 -10.06
N ASP A 512 -11.43 2.45 -10.43
CA ASP A 512 -10.06 1.93 -10.35
C ASP A 512 -9.65 1.68 -8.90
N LEU A 513 -10.09 2.53 -7.96
CA LEU A 513 -9.93 2.30 -6.52
C LEU A 513 -10.71 1.07 -6.03
N ARG A 514 -11.97 0.90 -6.47
CA ARG A 514 -12.80 -0.27 -6.12
C ARG A 514 -12.16 -1.58 -6.56
N ARG A 515 -11.70 -1.63 -7.81
CA ARG A 515 -10.99 -2.78 -8.38
C ARG A 515 -9.67 -3.06 -7.65
N GLY A 516 -9.03 -2.02 -7.12
CA GLY A 516 -7.86 -2.13 -6.25
C GLY A 516 -8.13 -2.54 -4.80
N GLY A 517 -9.37 -2.91 -4.46
CA GLY A 517 -9.75 -3.42 -3.13
C GLY A 517 -10.11 -2.35 -2.10
N ILE A 518 -10.38 -1.11 -2.52
CA ILE A 518 -10.84 -0.06 -1.61
C ILE A 518 -12.30 -0.29 -1.23
N THR A 519 -12.57 -0.36 0.08
CA THR A 519 -13.90 -0.64 0.65
C THR A 519 -14.56 0.60 1.25
N LEU A 520 -13.82 1.68 1.49
CA LEU A 520 -14.37 2.94 2.00
C LEU A 520 -15.45 3.52 1.07
N PRO A 521 -16.46 4.24 1.60
CA PRO A 521 -17.34 5.05 0.77
C PRO A 521 -16.53 6.04 -0.09
N ILE A 522 -16.89 6.16 -1.37
CA ILE A 522 -16.20 7.04 -2.32
C ILE A 522 -17.20 8.06 -2.86
N MET A 523 -16.94 9.32 -2.57
CA MET A 523 -17.66 10.48 -3.09
C MET A 523 -17.07 10.88 -4.45
N VAL A 524 -17.91 11.04 -5.47
CA VAL A 524 -17.49 11.46 -6.82
C VAL A 524 -17.87 12.91 -7.04
N LEU A 525 -16.87 13.79 -7.16
CA LEU A 525 -17.08 15.23 -7.24
C LEU A 525 -17.74 15.69 -8.54
N ASN A 526 -17.48 14.99 -9.64
CA ASN A 526 -18.03 15.31 -10.94
C ASN A 526 -18.55 14.05 -11.64
N ALA A 527 -19.86 13.98 -11.84
CA ALA A 527 -20.52 12.89 -12.57
C ALA A 527 -21.51 13.46 -13.58
N GLU A 528 -21.37 13.03 -14.83
CA GLU A 528 -22.29 13.34 -15.92
C GLU A 528 -23.38 12.28 -16.00
N ALA A 529 -24.55 12.61 -16.57
CA ALA A 529 -25.72 11.71 -16.55
C ALA A 529 -25.42 10.30 -17.12
N PHE A 530 -24.57 10.21 -18.16
CA PHE A 530 -24.22 8.93 -18.77
C PHE A 530 -23.37 8.02 -17.87
N SER A 531 -22.69 8.57 -16.86
CA SER A 531 -21.81 7.81 -15.97
C SER A 531 -22.48 7.34 -14.68
N TYR A 532 -23.75 7.70 -14.45
CA TYR A 532 -24.53 7.24 -13.28
C TYR A 532 -24.69 5.71 -13.19
N PRO A 533 -24.85 4.95 -14.29
CA PRO A 533 -24.83 3.49 -14.22
C PRO A 533 -23.54 2.92 -13.62
N LEU A 534 -22.39 3.53 -13.93
CA LEU A 534 -21.09 3.15 -13.37
C LEU A 534 -21.02 3.44 -11.86
N LEU A 535 -21.66 4.52 -11.39
CA LEU A 535 -21.74 4.82 -9.95
C LEU A 535 -22.50 3.72 -9.20
N VAL A 536 -23.56 3.17 -9.79
CA VAL A 536 -24.32 2.05 -9.20
C VAL A 536 -23.47 0.79 -9.16
N GLU A 537 -22.86 0.43 -10.29
CA GLU A 537 -22.01 -0.77 -10.44
C GLU A 537 -20.88 -0.79 -9.40
N GLU A 538 -20.20 0.34 -9.22
CA GLU A 538 -19.01 0.46 -8.38
C GLU A 538 -19.31 1.01 -6.97
N ARG A 539 -20.60 1.14 -6.59
CA ARG A 539 -21.04 1.63 -5.28
C ARG A 539 -20.38 2.97 -4.91
N LEU A 540 -20.51 3.94 -5.80
CA LEU A 540 -19.98 5.31 -5.68
C LEU A 540 -21.11 6.31 -5.38
N GLU A 541 -20.80 7.38 -4.65
CA GLU A 541 -21.78 8.37 -4.19
C GLU A 541 -21.62 9.71 -4.93
N PRO A 542 -22.58 10.15 -5.76
CA PRO A 542 -22.43 11.37 -6.56
C PRO A 542 -22.54 12.65 -5.73
N VAL A 543 -21.71 13.64 -6.05
CA VAL A 543 -22.00 15.04 -5.79
C VAL A 543 -23.01 15.54 -6.81
N VAL A 544 -24.05 16.21 -6.32
CA VAL A 544 -25.09 16.81 -7.16
C VAL A 544 -25.16 18.30 -6.91
N HIS A 545 -25.24 19.06 -7.99
CA HIS A 545 -25.25 20.52 -7.97
C HIS A 545 -26.39 21.12 -8.81
N ASN A 546 -27.26 20.28 -9.39
CA ASN A 546 -28.46 20.71 -10.09
C ASN A 546 -29.63 19.71 -9.88
N PRO A 547 -30.89 20.11 -10.16
CA PRO A 547 -32.06 19.25 -9.91
C PRO A 547 -32.12 17.99 -10.78
N GLU A 548 -31.52 18.00 -11.98
CA GLU A 548 -31.53 16.84 -12.88
C GLU A 548 -30.67 15.69 -12.32
N GLN A 549 -29.46 16.00 -11.86
CA GLN A 549 -28.59 15.05 -11.16
C GLN A 549 -29.24 14.47 -9.91
N LEU A 550 -29.95 15.30 -9.15
CA LEU A 550 -30.69 14.87 -7.96
C LEU A 550 -31.77 13.83 -8.31
N ARG A 551 -32.51 14.06 -9.40
CA ARG A 551 -33.53 13.11 -9.90
C ARG A 551 -32.90 11.81 -10.40
N LEU A 552 -31.77 11.89 -11.11
CA LEU A 552 -31.02 10.70 -11.56
C LEU A 552 -30.53 9.87 -10.37
N ALA A 553 -29.95 10.51 -9.36
CA ALA A 553 -29.53 9.83 -8.14
C ALA A 553 -30.72 9.16 -7.41
N ALA A 554 -31.85 9.85 -7.31
CA ALA A 554 -33.07 9.31 -6.71
C ALA A 554 -33.62 8.09 -7.48
N ALA A 555 -33.70 8.19 -8.82
CA ALA A 555 -34.18 7.11 -9.68
C ALA A 555 -33.35 5.83 -9.57
N LEU A 556 -32.06 5.97 -9.28
CA LEU A 556 -31.10 4.87 -9.12
C LEU A 556 -30.85 4.47 -7.66
N GLY A 557 -31.51 5.12 -6.70
CA GLY A 557 -31.31 4.85 -5.27
C GLY A 557 -29.91 5.17 -4.75
N LEU A 558 -29.17 6.08 -5.41
CA LEU A 558 -27.82 6.46 -5.04
C LEU A 558 -27.82 7.48 -3.89
N PRO A 559 -26.99 7.30 -2.84
CA PRO A 559 -26.77 8.32 -1.83
C PRO A 559 -26.08 9.56 -2.43
N ALA A 560 -26.73 10.72 -2.36
CA ALA A 560 -26.26 11.94 -2.98
C ALA A 560 -25.67 12.94 -1.96
N HIS A 561 -24.63 13.65 -2.38
CA HIS A 561 -24.03 14.76 -1.63
C HIS A 561 -24.39 16.09 -2.30
N LEU A 562 -25.16 16.94 -1.62
CA LEU A 562 -25.57 18.24 -2.17
C LEU A 562 -24.46 19.27 -1.96
N GLU A 563 -23.94 19.86 -3.04
CA GLU A 563 -23.03 21.00 -2.97
C GLU A 563 -23.83 22.32 -2.98
N LEU A 564 -23.53 23.23 -2.05
CA LEU A 564 -24.09 24.58 -2.00
C LEU A 564 -23.01 25.59 -2.39
N ASP A 565 -23.38 26.55 -3.23
CA ASP A 565 -22.52 27.69 -3.53
C ASP A 565 -22.74 28.81 -2.51
N THR A 566 -21.76 28.99 -1.63
CA THR A 566 -21.76 30.05 -0.61
C THR A 566 -20.86 31.23 -0.98
N GLY A 567 -20.29 31.24 -2.19
CA GLY A 567 -19.35 32.26 -2.65
C GLY A 567 -18.10 31.72 -3.34
N MET A 568 -18.04 30.43 -3.69
CA MET A 568 -16.96 29.90 -4.53
C MET A 568 -17.22 30.22 -6.01
N GLY A 569 -18.49 30.31 -6.42
CA GLY A 569 -18.87 30.70 -7.78
C GLY A 569 -18.53 29.66 -8.87
N ARG A 570 -18.42 28.38 -8.49
CA ARG A 570 -17.96 27.30 -9.39
C ARG A 570 -19.05 26.24 -9.65
N LEU A 571 -19.43 25.53 -8.60
CA LEU A 571 -20.45 24.47 -8.62
C LEU A 571 -21.25 24.57 -7.31
N GLY A 572 -22.47 24.01 -7.36
CA GLY A 572 -23.37 23.94 -6.22
C GLY A 572 -24.65 24.75 -6.43
N PHE A 573 -25.68 24.38 -5.69
CA PHE A 573 -26.95 25.10 -5.68
C PHE A 573 -26.77 26.48 -5.06
N ARG A 574 -27.27 27.50 -5.74
CA ARG A 574 -27.39 28.84 -5.15
C ARG A 574 -28.44 28.83 -4.04
N PRO A 575 -28.38 29.79 -3.08
CA PRO A 575 -29.33 29.89 -1.98
C PRO A 575 -30.81 29.75 -2.39
N GLU A 576 -31.21 30.38 -3.49
CA GLU A 576 -32.59 30.35 -3.97
C GLU A 576 -32.98 29.01 -4.61
N GLU A 577 -32.04 28.37 -5.32
CA GLU A 577 -32.25 27.05 -5.93
C GLU A 577 -32.35 25.98 -4.86
N PHE A 578 -31.46 26.03 -3.86
CA PHE A 578 -31.48 25.12 -2.73
C PHE A 578 -32.79 25.22 -1.93
N ARG A 579 -33.29 26.45 -1.71
CA ARG A 579 -34.61 26.68 -1.08
C ARG A 579 -35.75 25.98 -1.81
N LYS A 580 -35.78 26.08 -3.15
CA LYS A 580 -36.80 25.42 -3.97
C LYS A 580 -36.80 23.90 -3.82
N LEU A 581 -35.62 23.27 -3.67
CA LEU A 581 -35.49 21.81 -3.61
C LEU A 581 -36.30 21.16 -2.47
N TYR A 582 -36.33 21.78 -1.29
CA TYR A 582 -37.03 21.20 -0.13
C TYR A 582 -38.45 21.76 0.06
N THR A 583 -38.79 22.90 -0.55
CA THR A 583 -40.16 23.41 -0.56
C THR A 583 -41.04 22.74 -1.61
N GLU A 584 -40.44 22.20 -2.69
CA GLU A 584 -41.13 21.48 -3.75
C GLU A 584 -40.89 19.96 -3.61
N THR A 585 -41.77 19.28 -2.86
CA THR A 585 -41.64 17.86 -2.48
C THR A 585 -41.48 16.89 -3.66
N SER A 586 -41.90 17.27 -4.87
CA SER A 586 -41.73 16.47 -6.09
C SER A 586 -40.28 16.36 -6.57
N LEU A 587 -39.37 17.24 -6.11
CA LEU A 587 -37.96 17.27 -6.53
C LEU A 587 -37.05 16.34 -5.72
N VAL A 588 -37.49 15.91 -4.54
CA VAL A 588 -36.70 15.15 -3.54
C VAL A 588 -37.33 13.81 -3.15
N ALA A 589 -38.52 13.49 -3.67
CA ALA A 589 -39.19 12.24 -3.38
C ALA A 589 -38.32 11.03 -3.82
N GLY A 590 -37.91 10.21 -2.86
CA GLY A 590 -37.07 9.02 -3.10
C GLY A 590 -35.56 9.27 -3.06
N THR A 591 -35.10 10.51 -2.87
CA THR A 591 -33.66 10.80 -2.77
C THR A 591 -33.10 10.42 -1.40
N VAL A 592 -32.00 9.67 -1.38
CA VAL A 592 -31.19 9.46 -0.17
C VAL A 592 -30.12 10.56 -0.11
N VAL A 593 -30.36 11.63 0.64
CA VAL A 593 -29.35 12.68 0.85
C VAL A 593 -28.38 12.25 1.95
N ARG A 594 -27.11 12.05 1.59
CA ARG A 594 -26.04 11.64 2.50
C ARG A 594 -25.47 12.84 3.26
N SER A 595 -25.13 13.89 2.52
CA SER A 595 -24.58 15.11 3.10
C SER A 595 -24.95 16.36 2.32
N ILE A 596 -24.82 17.50 2.99
CA ILE A 596 -24.89 18.83 2.40
C ILE A 596 -23.58 19.54 2.73
N PHE A 597 -22.95 20.18 1.74
CA PHE A 597 -21.63 20.77 1.93
C PHE A 597 -21.42 22.02 1.11
N THR A 598 -20.38 22.79 1.44
CA THR A 598 -19.89 23.90 0.62
C THR A 598 -18.36 23.87 0.52
N HIS A 599 -17.79 24.65 -0.38
CA HIS A 599 -16.34 24.83 -0.54
C HIS A 599 -15.94 26.26 -0.17
N LEU A 600 -14.90 26.38 0.68
CA LEU A 600 -14.35 27.67 1.07
C LEU A 600 -13.41 28.19 -0.02
N ALA A 601 -13.51 29.48 -0.34
CA ALA A 601 -12.76 30.08 -1.43
C ALA A 601 -11.36 30.56 -1.02
N ALA A 602 -11.17 30.93 0.25
CA ALA A 602 -9.96 31.61 0.72
C ALA A 602 -9.49 31.10 2.10
N SER A 603 -9.66 29.80 2.34
CA SER A 603 -9.34 29.15 3.61
C SER A 603 -7.87 29.23 4.04
N GLU A 604 -6.98 29.59 3.13
CA GLU A 604 -5.52 29.68 3.28
C GLU A 604 -5.03 31.12 3.51
N ASP A 605 -5.82 32.12 3.09
CA ASP A 605 -5.43 33.53 3.13
C ASP A 605 -6.03 34.20 4.38
N GLN A 606 -5.17 34.66 5.28
CA GLN A 606 -5.56 35.36 6.51
C GLN A 606 -6.23 36.71 6.25
N LEU A 607 -5.90 37.38 5.14
CA LEU A 607 -6.49 38.66 4.78
C LEU A 607 -7.96 38.53 4.36
N LEU A 608 -8.41 37.30 4.07
CA LEU A 608 -9.76 37.00 3.58
C LEU A 608 -10.61 36.23 4.60
N ASP A 609 -10.21 36.19 5.88
CA ASP A 609 -10.93 35.46 6.93
C ASP A 609 -12.37 35.92 7.11
N GLU A 610 -12.63 37.22 7.00
CA GLU A 610 -13.99 37.75 7.07
C GLU A 610 -14.87 37.21 5.92
N TYR A 611 -14.30 36.98 4.74
CA TYR A 611 -15.02 36.34 3.64
C TYR A 611 -15.34 34.88 3.95
N THR A 612 -14.36 34.13 4.45
CA THR A 612 -14.55 32.73 4.84
C THR A 612 -15.60 32.59 5.95
N HIS A 613 -15.61 33.48 6.95
CA HIS A 613 -16.66 33.52 7.98
C HIS A 613 -18.05 33.78 7.39
N ARG A 614 -18.17 34.72 6.43
CA ARG A 614 -19.45 34.97 5.73
C ARG A 614 -19.95 33.75 4.96
N GLN A 615 -19.06 32.99 4.32
CA GLN A 615 -19.42 31.72 3.66
C GLN A 615 -19.98 30.71 4.67
N LEU A 616 -19.32 30.54 5.82
CA LEU A 616 -19.75 29.64 6.88
C LEU A 616 -21.10 30.07 7.48
N ASP A 617 -21.29 31.37 7.76
CA ASP A 617 -22.55 31.89 8.29
C ASP A 617 -23.71 31.69 7.30
N LEU A 618 -23.46 31.87 6.00
CA LEU A 618 -24.45 31.59 4.97
C LEU A 618 -24.77 30.08 4.90
N PHE A 619 -23.76 29.22 4.96
CA PHE A 619 -23.94 27.77 5.00
C PHE A 619 -24.79 27.33 6.19
N ASP A 620 -24.49 27.84 7.39
CA ASP A 620 -25.26 27.57 8.60
C ASP A 620 -26.71 27.99 8.45
N ARG A 621 -26.97 29.22 7.97
CA ARG A 621 -28.34 29.72 7.75
C ARG A 621 -29.11 28.85 6.75
N LEU A 622 -28.52 28.52 5.61
CA LEU A 622 -29.19 27.68 4.60
C LEU A 622 -29.53 26.29 5.14
N TYR A 623 -28.65 25.70 5.94
CA TYR A 623 -28.94 24.41 6.57
C TYR A 623 -30.05 24.50 7.62
N GLN A 624 -30.11 25.59 8.40
CA GLN A 624 -31.23 25.81 9.32
C GLN A 624 -32.56 26.03 8.59
N ASP A 625 -32.56 26.83 7.52
CA ASP A 625 -33.73 27.05 6.67
C ASP A 625 -34.24 25.70 6.10
N TYR A 626 -33.32 24.83 5.65
CA TYR A 626 -33.64 23.47 5.17
C TYR A 626 -34.32 22.60 6.22
N LEU A 627 -33.82 22.60 7.46
CA LEU A 627 -34.45 21.85 8.55
C LEU A 627 -35.84 22.39 8.91
N GLN A 628 -35.99 23.73 8.95
CA GLN A 628 -37.29 24.36 9.20
C GLN A 628 -38.30 24.10 8.08
N GLY A 629 -37.81 23.99 6.85
CA GLY A 629 -38.58 23.60 5.67
C GLY A 629 -38.96 22.11 5.60
N GLY A 630 -38.69 21.31 6.64
CA GLY A 630 -39.03 19.89 6.70
C GLY A 630 -37.95 18.95 6.16
N GLY A 631 -36.75 19.46 5.87
CA GLY A 631 -35.59 18.66 5.50
C GLY A 631 -35.14 17.71 6.63
N ALA A 632 -34.66 16.53 6.25
CA ALA A 632 -34.11 15.56 7.20
C ALA A 632 -32.71 15.98 7.66
N ARG A 633 -32.34 15.66 8.91
CA ARG A 633 -30.95 15.89 9.36
C ARG A 633 -29.98 14.99 8.59
N VAL A 634 -28.98 15.59 7.96
CA VAL A 634 -27.96 14.91 7.15
C VAL A 634 -26.57 15.41 7.51
N GLN A 635 -25.53 14.70 7.11
CA GLN A 635 -24.16 15.07 7.46
C GLN A 635 -23.78 16.41 6.80
N ARG A 636 -22.92 17.18 7.46
CA ARG A 636 -22.44 18.48 6.97
C ARG A 636 -20.93 18.52 6.89
N HIS A 637 -20.41 19.26 5.91
CA HIS A 637 -18.98 19.55 5.84
C HIS A 637 -18.68 20.82 5.04
N ALA A 638 -17.62 21.53 5.41
CA ALA A 638 -17.20 22.76 4.72
C ALA A 638 -15.67 22.90 4.62
N LEU A 639 -14.95 22.38 5.59
CA LEU A 639 -13.51 22.61 5.71
C LEU A 639 -12.70 21.75 4.75
N ASN A 640 -11.78 22.38 4.03
CA ASN A 640 -10.62 21.75 3.39
C ASN A 640 -9.44 21.69 4.39
N SER A 641 -8.24 21.29 3.94
CA SER A 641 -7.03 21.17 4.79
C SER A 641 -6.78 22.39 5.69
N ASN A 642 -6.64 23.59 5.11
CA ASN A 642 -6.42 24.83 5.88
C ASN A 642 -7.64 25.21 6.74
N GLY A 643 -8.84 24.87 6.27
CA GLY A 643 -10.07 25.04 7.01
C GLY A 643 -10.05 24.34 8.38
N ILE A 644 -9.53 23.11 8.43
CA ILE A 644 -9.50 22.24 9.63
C ILE A 644 -8.79 22.93 10.80
N THR A 645 -7.69 23.63 10.53
CA THR A 645 -6.87 24.25 11.57
C THR A 645 -7.27 25.68 11.87
N ARG A 646 -7.70 26.44 10.86
CA ARG A 646 -7.96 27.87 10.98
C ARG A 646 -9.38 28.20 11.41
N PHE A 647 -10.36 27.34 11.10
CA PHE A 647 -11.78 27.64 11.29
C PHE A 647 -12.51 26.54 12.10
N PRO A 648 -12.19 26.37 13.40
CA PRO A 648 -12.77 25.31 14.24
C PRO A 648 -14.30 25.37 14.33
N ARG A 649 -14.91 26.54 14.16
CA ARG A 649 -16.39 26.70 14.12
C ARG A 649 -17.03 25.99 12.92
N GLY A 650 -16.28 25.80 11.83
CA GLY A 650 -16.75 25.07 10.64
C GLY A 650 -16.55 23.55 10.73
N VAL A 651 -16.08 23.02 11.86
CA VAL A 651 -15.94 21.58 12.08
C VAL A 651 -17.33 21.02 12.37
N TYR A 652 -17.91 20.35 11.38
CA TYR A 652 -19.23 19.73 11.45
C TYR A 652 -19.08 18.19 11.55
N ASP A 653 -19.90 17.45 10.81
CA ASP A 653 -19.89 15.98 10.80
C ASP A 653 -18.72 15.40 10.02
N MET A 654 -18.23 16.10 9.00
CA MET A 654 -17.08 15.69 8.19
C MET A 654 -16.18 16.86 7.81
N VAL A 655 -14.94 16.56 7.46
CA VAL A 655 -13.97 17.51 6.86
C VAL A 655 -13.29 16.88 5.65
N ARG A 656 -12.73 17.70 4.75
CA ARG A 656 -12.08 17.23 3.52
C ARG A 656 -10.58 17.49 3.58
N LEU A 657 -9.79 16.42 3.70
CA LEU A 657 -8.34 16.49 3.79
C LEU A 657 -7.71 16.24 2.41
N GLY A 658 -7.09 17.27 1.84
CA GLY A 658 -6.41 17.21 0.54
C GLY A 658 -4.89 17.33 0.68
N ILE A 659 -4.32 18.46 0.23
CA ILE A 659 -2.86 18.65 0.16
C ILE A 659 -2.17 18.61 1.54
N GLY A 660 -2.90 18.94 2.60
CA GLY A 660 -2.41 18.80 3.97
C GLY A 660 -1.94 17.38 4.30
N LEU A 661 -2.55 16.36 3.68
CA LEU A 661 -2.13 14.96 3.79
C LEU A 661 -0.68 14.74 3.35
N PHE A 662 -0.21 15.53 2.39
CA PHE A 662 1.14 15.44 1.83
C PHE A 662 2.17 16.32 2.56
N GLY A 663 1.74 17.00 3.64
CA GLY A 663 2.58 17.88 4.43
C GLY A 663 2.72 19.30 3.87
N ILE A 664 1.80 19.72 3.01
CA ILE A 664 1.88 20.99 2.27
C ILE A 664 0.71 21.92 2.66
N GLY A 665 0.95 23.24 2.62
CA GLY A 665 -0.09 24.28 2.62
C GLY A 665 -0.59 24.74 4.00
N ASP A 666 -0.70 23.86 5.00
CA ASP A 666 -1.20 24.23 6.33
C ASP A 666 -0.09 24.80 7.20
N THR A 667 0.02 26.12 7.25
CA THR A 667 1.07 26.84 7.99
C THR A 667 1.01 26.60 9.50
N VAL A 668 -0.17 26.30 10.06
CA VAL A 668 -0.35 26.08 11.51
C VAL A 668 0.15 24.70 11.92
N LEU A 669 -0.14 23.68 11.11
CA LEU A 669 0.30 22.31 11.35
C LEU A 669 1.64 21.95 10.72
N LYS A 670 2.17 22.76 9.79
CA LYS A 670 3.41 22.47 9.04
C LYS A 670 4.55 21.91 9.89
N PRO A 671 4.85 22.42 11.11
CA PRO A 671 5.94 21.86 11.93
C PRO A 671 5.71 20.43 12.43
N GLN A 672 4.47 19.94 12.42
CA GLN A 672 4.08 18.59 12.86
C GLN A 672 3.87 17.65 11.68
N LEU A 673 3.81 18.18 10.46
CA LEU A 673 3.59 17.40 9.25
C LEU A 673 4.92 17.00 8.64
N HIS A 674 4.94 15.81 8.06
CA HIS A 674 6.10 15.27 7.35
C HIS A 674 5.91 15.44 5.85
N THR A 675 6.97 15.81 5.15
CA THR A 675 6.97 15.81 3.68
C THR A 675 6.77 14.40 3.15
N VAL A 676 5.73 14.20 2.34
CA VAL A 676 5.38 12.88 1.78
C VAL A 676 6.07 12.64 0.44
N LEU A 677 6.32 13.69 -0.34
CA LEU A 677 6.78 13.59 -1.72
C LEU A 677 8.17 14.18 -1.88
N SER A 678 9.08 13.43 -2.53
CA SER A 678 10.40 13.92 -2.92
C SER A 678 10.64 13.65 -4.39
N LEU A 679 10.92 14.69 -5.18
CA LEU A 679 11.31 14.55 -6.58
C LEU A 679 12.82 14.70 -6.69
N THR A 680 13.49 13.66 -7.17
CA THR A 680 14.93 13.66 -7.36
C THR A 680 15.28 13.31 -8.79
N THR A 681 16.42 13.83 -9.27
CA THR A 681 16.98 13.52 -10.58
C THR A 681 18.49 13.24 -10.50
N THR A 682 19.18 13.11 -11.63
CA THR A 682 20.63 12.94 -11.70
C THR A 682 21.32 13.91 -12.65
N VAL A 683 22.58 14.21 -12.34
CA VAL A 683 23.49 14.93 -13.25
C VAL A 683 23.80 14.04 -14.45
N THR A 684 23.51 14.52 -15.66
CA THR A 684 23.68 13.81 -16.94
C THR A 684 25.00 14.15 -17.61
N ALA A 685 25.39 15.42 -17.54
CA ALA A 685 26.61 15.91 -18.14
C ALA A 685 27.13 17.12 -17.35
N ILE A 686 28.44 17.35 -17.43
CA ILE A 686 29.08 18.55 -16.88
C ILE A 686 29.89 19.19 -17.99
N THR A 687 29.77 20.50 -18.13
CA THR A 687 30.48 21.28 -19.15
C THR A 687 30.97 22.59 -18.54
N ASP A 688 32.22 22.92 -18.81
CA ASP A 688 32.77 24.24 -18.49
C ASP A 688 32.39 25.22 -19.62
N ARG A 689 31.93 26.42 -19.24
CA ARG A 689 31.50 27.49 -20.15
C ARG A 689 32.27 28.76 -19.86
N THR A 690 32.63 29.47 -20.92
CA THR A 690 33.41 30.70 -20.84
C THR A 690 32.51 31.93 -20.87
N SER A 691 33.01 33.04 -20.34
CA SER A 691 32.31 34.33 -20.43
C SER A 691 31.96 34.66 -21.89
N GLY A 692 30.70 35.02 -22.14
CA GLY A 692 30.14 35.29 -23.47
C GLY A 692 29.35 34.13 -24.09
N ASP A 693 29.49 32.91 -23.55
CA ASP A 693 28.65 31.77 -23.92
C ASP A 693 27.19 31.99 -23.52
N SER A 694 26.29 31.17 -24.08
CA SER A 694 24.87 31.20 -23.73
C SER A 694 24.26 29.81 -23.69
N ILE A 695 23.24 29.62 -22.86
CA ILE A 695 22.59 28.33 -22.59
C ILE A 695 21.08 28.41 -22.85
N GLY A 696 20.55 27.33 -23.42
CA GLY A 696 19.12 27.10 -23.60
C GLY A 696 18.49 27.89 -24.75
N TYR A 697 17.19 27.67 -24.94
CA TYR A 697 16.41 28.34 -25.99
C TYR A 697 16.44 29.86 -25.86
N GLY A 698 16.56 30.53 -27.00
CA GLY A 698 16.60 31.99 -27.06
C GLY A 698 17.84 32.60 -26.38
N ARG A 699 18.88 31.80 -26.08
CA ARG A 699 20.11 32.24 -25.43
C ARG A 699 19.85 32.94 -24.08
N ARG A 700 18.84 32.48 -23.34
CA ARG A 700 18.35 33.14 -22.12
C ARG A 700 19.25 32.95 -20.89
N GLY A 701 20.16 31.98 -20.91
CA GLY A 701 21.18 31.81 -19.88
C GLY A 701 22.53 32.37 -20.33
N ILE A 702 22.76 33.67 -20.16
CA ILE A 702 24.03 34.30 -20.53
C ILE A 702 25.11 34.00 -19.48
N ILE A 703 26.30 33.62 -19.94
CA ILE A 703 27.46 33.33 -19.10
C ILE A 703 28.31 34.60 -18.99
N ASP A 704 28.31 35.21 -17.81
CA ASP A 704 28.99 36.47 -17.47
C ASP A 704 30.43 36.30 -16.97
N ARG A 705 30.78 35.09 -16.54
CA ARG A 705 32.10 34.66 -16.09
C ARG A 705 32.26 33.17 -16.37
N ASN A 706 33.47 32.65 -16.30
CA ASN A 706 33.68 31.21 -16.46
C ASN A 706 32.86 30.43 -15.41
N ARG A 707 32.03 29.50 -15.86
CA ARG A 707 31.11 28.74 -15.03
C ARG A 707 31.19 27.25 -15.36
N ARG A 708 31.03 26.41 -14.35
CA ARG A 708 30.82 24.97 -14.52
C ARG A 708 29.33 24.67 -14.46
N ILE A 709 28.80 24.05 -15.52
CA ILE A 709 27.38 23.81 -15.69
C ILE A 709 27.09 22.32 -15.65
N ALA A 710 26.12 21.93 -14.84
CA ALA A 710 25.55 20.59 -14.85
C ALA A 710 24.27 20.57 -15.68
N VAL A 711 24.11 19.53 -16.51
CA VAL A 711 22.88 19.20 -17.21
C VAL A 711 22.15 18.11 -16.41
N LEU A 712 20.89 18.31 -16.11
CA LEU A 712 20.03 17.43 -15.32
C LEU A 712 19.08 16.66 -16.23
N SER A 713 18.76 15.40 -15.88
CA SER A 713 17.79 14.55 -16.60
C SER A 713 16.33 14.86 -16.22
N ILE A 714 15.99 16.14 -16.14
CA ILE A 714 14.62 16.58 -15.86
C ILE A 714 14.29 17.83 -16.69
N GLY A 715 13.12 17.85 -17.31
CA GLY A 715 12.58 19.00 -18.02
C GLY A 715 11.10 19.23 -17.75
N TYR A 716 10.46 20.08 -18.55
CA TYR A 716 9.06 20.41 -18.34
C TYR A 716 8.10 19.27 -18.64
N ALA A 717 8.49 18.27 -19.44
CA ALA A 717 7.66 17.09 -19.64
C ALA A 717 7.76 16.09 -18.46
N ASP A 718 8.70 16.30 -17.52
CA ASP A 718 8.78 15.58 -16.24
C ASP A 718 8.10 16.31 -15.07
N GLY A 719 7.58 17.52 -15.33
CA GLY A 719 6.92 18.34 -14.31
C GLY A 719 7.78 19.47 -13.73
N LEU A 720 8.99 19.75 -14.24
CA LEU A 720 9.74 20.96 -13.86
C LEU A 720 9.27 22.17 -14.71
N PRO A 721 8.53 23.15 -14.16
CA PRO A 721 7.91 24.20 -14.96
C PRO A 721 8.93 25.03 -15.73
N ARG A 722 8.57 25.44 -16.95
CA ARG A 722 9.45 26.26 -17.78
C ARG A 722 9.87 27.58 -17.12
N LEU A 723 8.97 28.16 -16.32
CA LEU A 723 9.22 29.41 -15.59
C LEU A 723 10.28 29.29 -14.50
N ALA A 724 10.51 28.09 -13.95
CA ALA A 724 11.54 27.84 -12.95
C ALA A 724 12.97 28.00 -13.49
N GLY A 725 13.15 28.08 -14.82
CA GLY A 725 14.45 28.36 -15.42
C GLY A 725 14.94 29.80 -15.23
N GLU A 726 16.03 30.14 -15.91
CA GLU A 726 16.60 31.49 -15.95
C GLU A 726 17.01 32.04 -14.58
N GLY A 727 17.42 31.16 -13.66
CA GLY A 727 17.87 31.54 -12.31
C GLY A 727 16.74 31.79 -11.32
N ARG A 728 15.48 31.55 -11.69
CA ARG A 728 14.34 31.74 -10.78
C ARG A 728 14.25 30.65 -9.71
N PHE A 729 14.77 29.47 -10.02
CA PHE A 729 14.83 28.32 -9.11
C PHE A 729 16.26 27.82 -8.96
N ALA A 730 16.54 27.12 -7.86
CA ALA A 730 17.79 26.40 -7.62
C ALA A 730 17.46 24.99 -7.15
N VAL A 731 18.30 24.01 -7.49
CA VAL A 731 18.16 22.61 -7.04
C VAL A 731 19.20 22.29 -5.96
N LEU A 732 19.02 21.23 -5.19
CA LEU A 732 20.02 20.82 -4.19
C LEU A 732 20.94 19.73 -4.74
N ILE A 733 22.26 19.95 -4.71
CA ILE A 733 23.30 18.98 -5.05
C ILE A 733 24.35 18.99 -3.93
N HIS A 734 24.65 17.83 -3.36
CA HIS A 734 25.57 17.72 -2.20
C HIS A 734 25.21 18.65 -1.02
N GLY A 735 23.92 18.91 -0.80
CA GLY A 735 23.43 19.82 0.23
C GLY A 735 23.60 21.32 -0.08
N GLN A 736 24.02 21.68 -1.29
CA GLN A 736 24.22 23.06 -1.73
C GLN A 736 23.28 23.43 -2.88
N LEU A 737 22.86 24.69 -2.94
CA LEU A 737 21.95 25.19 -3.96
C LEU A 737 22.69 25.49 -5.27
N ALA A 738 22.20 24.89 -6.37
CA ALA A 738 22.66 25.11 -7.73
C ALA A 738 21.56 25.84 -8.54
N PRO A 739 21.70 27.15 -8.82
CA PRO A 739 20.68 27.91 -9.54
C PRO A 739 20.55 27.45 -10.98
N THR A 740 19.31 27.42 -11.48
CA THR A 740 19.01 27.15 -12.90
C THR A 740 19.64 28.21 -13.81
N ILE A 741 20.03 27.80 -15.02
CA ILE A 741 20.56 28.72 -16.03
C ILE A 741 19.92 28.44 -17.38
N GLY A 742 19.47 29.51 -18.05
CA GLY A 742 18.66 29.38 -19.28
C GLY A 742 17.28 28.79 -19.02
N SER A 743 16.46 28.73 -20.06
CA SER A 743 15.12 28.14 -19.93
C SER A 743 15.21 26.62 -19.73
N VAL A 744 14.30 26.07 -18.92
CA VAL A 744 14.07 24.62 -18.82
C VAL A 744 13.63 24.09 -20.19
N CYS A 745 14.28 23.03 -20.66
CA CYS A 745 13.96 22.34 -21.92
C CYS A 745 12.97 21.20 -21.66
N MET A 746 12.55 20.50 -22.73
CA MET A 746 11.55 19.44 -22.65
C MET A 746 11.95 18.31 -21.69
N ASP A 747 13.20 17.87 -21.79
CA ASP A 747 13.71 16.68 -21.07
C ASP A 747 14.94 16.99 -20.20
N MET A 748 15.44 18.22 -20.26
CA MET A 748 16.69 18.59 -19.58
C MET A 748 16.64 20.00 -19.03
N THR A 749 17.41 20.21 -17.96
CA THR A 749 17.60 21.50 -17.30
C THR A 749 19.06 21.70 -17.00
N THR A 750 19.53 22.94 -17.09
CA THR A 750 20.91 23.29 -16.77
C THR A 750 20.97 24.08 -15.49
N VAL A 751 21.96 23.78 -14.65
CA VAL A 751 22.21 24.46 -13.38
C VAL A 751 23.69 24.82 -13.24
N ASP A 752 23.96 25.93 -12.58
CA ASP A 752 25.31 26.38 -12.26
C ASP A 752 25.83 25.65 -11.01
N VAL A 753 26.93 24.91 -11.17
CA VAL A 753 27.60 24.15 -10.10
C VAL A 753 29.02 24.65 -9.85
N THR A 754 29.33 25.88 -10.29
CA THR A 754 30.68 26.47 -10.17
C THR A 754 31.19 26.48 -8.73
N GLU A 755 30.31 26.77 -7.77
CA GLU A 755 30.66 26.87 -6.35
C GLU A 755 30.54 25.53 -5.60
N ILE A 756 30.07 24.46 -6.28
CA ILE A 756 29.83 23.16 -5.65
C ILE A 756 31.00 22.22 -5.99
N ALA A 757 31.77 21.87 -4.97
CA ALA A 757 32.93 21.01 -5.13
C ALA A 757 32.52 19.57 -5.54
N HIS A 758 33.33 18.98 -6.43
CA HIS A 758 33.29 17.56 -6.79
C HIS A 758 31.95 17.05 -7.38
N VAL A 759 31.13 17.90 -8.00
CA VAL A 759 29.97 17.43 -8.77
C VAL A 759 30.43 16.55 -9.94
N LYS A 760 29.78 15.40 -10.11
CA LYS A 760 30.06 14.37 -11.11
C LYS A 760 28.76 13.93 -11.80
N VAL A 761 28.92 13.37 -13.00
CA VAL A 761 27.81 12.69 -13.69
C VAL A 761 27.33 11.52 -12.84
N GLY A 762 26.02 11.38 -12.70
CA GLY A 762 25.36 10.40 -11.84
C GLY A 762 25.00 10.92 -10.45
N ASP A 763 25.52 12.08 -10.02
CA ASP A 763 25.19 12.63 -8.71
C ASP A 763 23.70 12.90 -8.57
N ARG A 764 23.15 12.55 -7.40
CA ARG A 764 21.75 12.77 -7.06
C ARG A 764 21.48 14.27 -6.87
N VAL A 765 20.40 14.72 -7.48
CA VAL A 765 19.91 16.11 -7.43
C VAL A 765 18.51 16.10 -6.83
N ILE A 766 18.26 16.93 -5.82
CA ILE A 766 16.93 17.08 -5.23
C ILE A 766 16.25 18.28 -5.86
N ILE A 767 15.10 18.05 -6.49
CA ILE A 767 14.25 19.10 -7.06
C ILE A 767 13.30 19.63 -6.00
N PHE A 768 12.68 18.74 -5.23
CA PHE A 768 12.03 19.10 -3.97
C PHE A 768 11.97 17.89 -3.04
N GLY A 769 11.84 18.13 -1.73
CA GLY A 769 11.80 17.12 -0.68
C GLY A 769 11.81 17.77 0.72
N PRO A 770 12.14 17.02 1.79
CA PRO A 770 12.17 17.55 3.16
C PRO A 770 13.07 18.77 3.34
N ASP A 771 14.28 18.72 2.77
CA ASP A 771 15.30 19.78 2.91
C ASP A 771 15.21 20.86 1.81
N HIS A 772 14.26 20.72 0.88
CA HIS A 772 14.05 21.67 -0.21
C HIS A 772 12.57 21.68 -0.61
N PRO A 773 11.75 22.52 0.04
CA PRO A 773 10.29 22.45 -0.07
C PRO A 773 9.76 22.72 -1.48
N ILE A 774 8.67 22.05 -1.84
CA ILE A 774 7.98 22.24 -3.14
C ILE A 774 7.44 23.65 -3.33
N GLU A 775 7.16 24.38 -2.23
CA GLU A 775 6.70 25.77 -2.31
C GLU A 775 7.73 26.69 -2.96
N GLU A 776 9.04 26.44 -2.79
CA GLU A 776 10.07 27.24 -3.46
C GLU A 776 10.01 27.09 -4.99
N LEU A 777 9.71 25.88 -5.47
CA LEU A 777 9.51 25.63 -6.90
C LEU A 777 8.22 26.26 -7.41
N ALA A 778 7.14 26.17 -6.63
CA ALA A 778 5.86 26.78 -6.97
C ALA A 778 5.98 28.31 -7.08
N ASP A 779 6.67 28.96 -6.13
CA ASP A 779 6.93 30.40 -6.14
C ASP A 779 7.80 30.82 -7.34
N ALA A 780 8.88 30.08 -7.61
CA ALA A 780 9.74 30.32 -8.77
C ALA A 780 8.97 30.19 -10.11
N ALA A 781 8.02 29.26 -10.15
CA ALA A 781 7.15 29.03 -11.30
C ALA A 781 5.89 29.93 -11.32
N ARG A 782 5.66 30.75 -10.29
CA ARG A 782 4.46 31.59 -10.11
C ARG A 782 3.15 30.79 -10.14
N THR A 783 3.15 29.66 -9.46
CA THR A 783 1.98 28.78 -9.32
C THR A 783 1.88 28.25 -7.89
N ILE A 784 1.05 27.24 -7.67
CA ILE A 784 0.81 26.55 -6.41
C ILE A 784 1.37 25.13 -6.47
N PRO A 785 1.72 24.52 -5.31
CA PRO A 785 2.24 23.15 -5.26
C PRO A 785 1.34 22.10 -5.94
N TYR A 786 0.02 22.31 -5.92
CA TYR A 786 -0.92 21.44 -6.62
C TYR A 786 -0.61 21.31 -8.11
N GLU A 787 -0.35 22.42 -8.79
CA GLU A 787 -0.10 22.42 -10.24
C GLU A 787 1.20 21.67 -10.54
N ILE A 788 2.25 21.92 -9.75
CA ILE A 788 3.54 21.21 -9.84
C ILE A 788 3.32 19.70 -9.77
N LEU A 789 2.65 19.22 -8.72
CA LEU A 789 2.42 17.80 -8.48
C LEU A 789 1.61 17.14 -9.60
N THR A 790 0.53 17.79 -10.03
CA THR A 790 -0.30 17.27 -11.14
C THR A 790 0.39 17.33 -12.49
N GLY A 791 1.43 18.18 -12.63
CA GLY A 791 2.26 18.26 -13.82
C GLY A 791 3.31 17.15 -13.95
N ILE A 792 3.54 16.36 -12.89
CA ILE A 792 4.48 15.23 -12.91
C ILE A 792 3.90 14.07 -13.72
N GLY A 793 4.37 13.95 -14.96
CA GLY A 793 3.87 12.98 -15.92
C GLY A 793 4.06 11.51 -15.50
N PRO A 794 3.42 10.58 -16.22
CA PRO A 794 3.54 9.13 -15.96
C PRO A 794 4.94 8.58 -16.26
N ARG A 795 5.79 9.31 -17.02
CA ARG A 795 7.17 8.92 -17.32
C ARG A 795 8.12 9.03 -16.12
N VAL A 796 7.76 9.83 -15.12
CA VAL A 796 8.49 9.90 -13.85
C VAL A 796 8.10 8.70 -13.01
N HIS A 797 9.11 7.98 -12.54
CA HIS A 797 8.88 6.78 -11.74
C HIS A 797 8.43 7.11 -10.34
N ARG A 798 7.49 6.30 -9.85
CA ARG A 798 6.93 6.44 -8.52
C ARG A 798 7.45 5.31 -7.66
N VAL A 799 8.18 5.66 -6.61
CA VAL A 799 8.71 4.70 -5.63
C VAL A 799 7.99 4.90 -4.32
N TYR A 800 7.29 3.89 -3.84
CA TYR A 800 6.57 3.94 -2.57
C TYR A 800 7.48 3.41 -1.46
N LEU A 801 7.75 4.25 -0.45
CA LEU A 801 8.57 3.88 0.70
C LEU A 801 7.68 3.33 1.83
N GLY A 802 8.13 2.25 2.47
CA GLY A 802 7.46 1.65 3.63
C GLY A 802 6.35 0.64 3.31
N GLU A 803 6.36 0.09 2.09
CA GLU A 803 5.64 -1.14 1.72
C GLU A 803 6.22 -2.38 2.40
#